data_AF-A0A329SNH4-F1
#
_entry.id   AF-A0A329SNH4-F1
#
_cell.length_a   1.000
_cell.length_b   1.000
_cell.length_c   1.000
_cell.angle_alpha   90.00
_cell.angle_beta   90.00
_cell.angle_gamma   90.00
#
_symmetry.space_group_name_H-M   'P 1'
#
loop_
_entity.id
_entity.type
_entity.pdbx_description
1 polymer ?
#
loop_
_entity_poly.entity_id
_entity_poly.type
_entity_poly.pdbx_seq_one_letter_code
_entity_poly.pdbx_strand_id
1 'polypeptide(L)'
;MTYISNLSHPSNLKRVAELYKVNIDKLKKYISEDYKTDPKYRFYKGTHMESHLYEGIQAGEFYDKLENVLESQKNAFKISIALGYDLISKDDDSFSQYWHPNIGNTAVFDNPVAINRKADIRKKLIPEICSMELADKLKYPSSGYKLRAITGFKIYIYHREHALGDSSAIIPKIIRDNKHVINFLMTSNKCVFHYIAYHTRSDPKKDYWIIQALVKEAFNRYCSYKGYSYSTKLFRNFKPIDLLQLDEMEDCFKLSISVYTMDVESGKIKCIRPSDKKYERLYILSHENHALYISNLDMLQSKYQCPKCEMIFVSSDKLKNHKKNQCELANIESYPAEPTICRPPQTTIKSMLTKYSIKNFDHYIDHFIVYDFEAILKPTGIQHGESTIFTNEHIPVSVSVADSLSGNVRCFVNAEPNDLLKDMFNYIEESDLFAVIGTENIKSVIKNPSYMCSATSDLKMLDISNYVPAGTSYEKYLSTYLGECECNDKIRCVCGLAKGLFPYEHIKSFDVLNPTSLPSKSDFNSDFRETTIGNAVYERVRFVWKHYEMKKVKDLLIWYNNLDVVPFINAIEAQRELFKRFDLDMFPDRVSLPGISEKVMYQTCFNELQHPSKVPAKAFRFSAKRMSGYKHQDVDAKPYSRYGFSRSSQ
;
A
#
# COMPACT_ATOMS: atom_id res chain seq x y z
N MET A 1 58.46 13.17 -29.48
CA MET A 1 57.04 13.40 -29.13
C MET A 1 56.88 14.88 -28.82
N THR A 2 56.10 15.61 -29.60
CA THR A 2 55.87 17.04 -29.39
C THR A 2 54.54 17.19 -28.66
N TYR A 3 54.57 17.64 -27.41
CA TYR A 3 53.37 17.83 -26.58
C TYR A 3 52.89 19.27 -26.71
N ILE A 4 51.67 19.46 -27.24
CA ILE A 4 51.01 20.77 -27.31
C ILE A 4 49.97 20.80 -26.19
N SER A 5 50.26 21.55 -25.13
CA SER A 5 49.48 21.56 -23.88
C SER A 5 48.20 22.39 -23.94
N ASN A 6 47.99 23.19 -24.98
CA ASN A 6 46.80 24.03 -25.08
C ASN A 6 46.28 24.18 -26.53
N LEU A 7 45.29 23.36 -26.88
CA LEU A 7 44.62 23.32 -28.18
C LEU A 7 43.60 24.45 -28.39
N SER A 8 43.26 25.27 -27.39
CA SER A 8 42.35 26.40 -27.59
C SER A 8 43.06 27.65 -28.15
N HIS A 9 44.40 27.70 -28.09
CA HIS A 9 45.16 28.83 -28.60
C HIS A 9 45.22 28.81 -30.15
N PRO A 10 44.88 29.91 -30.86
CA PRO A 10 44.76 29.93 -32.33
C PRO A 10 46.01 29.44 -33.08
N SER A 11 47.20 29.82 -32.59
CA SER A 11 48.48 29.42 -33.17
C SER A 11 48.75 27.92 -33.06
N ASN A 12 48.26 27.27 -32.00
CA ASN A 12 48.44 25.83 -31.78
C ASN A 12 47.45 25.02 -32.63
N LEU A 13 46.21 25.49 -32.76
CA LEU A 13 45.21 24.94 -33.69
C LEU A 13 45.72 24.92 -35.13
N LYS A 14 46.37 26.00 -35.57
CA LYS A 14 46.94 26.08 -36.91
C LYS A 14 48.05 25.05 -37.14
N ARG A 15 48.96 24.90 -36.17
CA ARG A 15 50.03 23.89 -36.24
C ARG A 15 49.49 22.46 -36.28
N VAL A 16 48.44 22.17 -35.53
CA VAL A 16 47.79 20.85 -35.51
C VAL A 16 47.04 20.59 -36.81
N ALA A 17 46.31 21.58 -37.32
CA ALA A 17 45.61 21.52 -38.59
C ALA A 17 46.59 21.26 -39.76
N GLU A 18 47.75 21.92 -39.77
CA GLU A 18 48.80 21.72 -40.77
C GLU A 18 49.46 20.33 -40.66
N LEU A 19 49.78 19.88 -39.43
CA LEU A 19 50.42 18.58 -39.20
C LEU A 19 49.57 17.41 -39.69
N TYR A 20 48.26 17.46 -39.42
CA TYR A 20 47.31 16.40 -39.79
C TYR A 20 46.58 16.67 -41.11
N LYS A 21 46.93 17.76 -41.81
CA LYS A 21 46.30 18.20 -43.07
C LYS A 21 44.77 18.32 -42.99
N VAL A 22 44.26 18.84 -41.88
CA VAL A 22 42.82 19.05 -41.65
C VAL A 22 42.49 20.54 -41.80
N ASN A 23 41.33 20.87 -42.38
CA ASN A 23 40.86 22.24 -42.47
C ASN A 23 40.66 22.86 -41.07
N ILE A 24 41.18 24.07 -40.86
CA ILE A 24 41.23 24.72 -39.54
C ILE A 24 39.84 25.09 -39.00
N ASP A 25 38.89 25.44 -39.87
CA ASP A 25 37.52 25.78 -39.47
C ASP A 25 36.75 24.52 -39.10
N LYS A 26 37.05 23.40 -39.77
CA LYS A 26 36.55 22.09 -39.40
C LYS A 26 37.09 21.67 -38.03
N LEU A 27 38.39 21.83 -37.79
CA LEU A 27 39.03 21.49 -36.51
C LEU A 27 38.49 22.35 -35.35
N LYS A 28 38.28 23.66 -35.57
CA LYS A 28 37.63 24.55 -34.59
C LYS A 28 36.22 24.12 -34.25
N LYS A 29 35.44 23.69 -35.24
CA LYS A 29 34.09 23.17 -35.05
C LYS A 29 34.08 21.93 -34.16
N TYR A 30 34.99 20.98 -34.36
CA TYR A 30 35.06 19.75 -33.55
C TYR A 30 35.53 19.95 -32.10
N ILE A 31 36.17 21.09 -31.78
CA ILE A 31 36.76 21.36 -30.46
C ILE A 31 35.87 22.28 -29.61
N SER A 32 34.85 22.94 -30.17
CA SER A 32 33.97 23.83 -29.39
C SER A 32 33.12 23.04 -28.38
N GLU A 33 32.90 23.59 -27.18
CA GLU A 33 32.10 22.94 -26.12
C GLU A 33 30.67 22.58 -26.57
N ASP A 34 30.14 23.32 -27.54
CA ASP A 34 28.81 23.10 -28.14
C ASP A 34 28.78 21.97 -29.20
N TYR A 35 29.94 21.40 -29.57
CA TYR A 35 30.02 20.37 -30.62
C TYR A 35 29.99 18.96 -30.04
N LYS A 36 28.78 18.47 -29.80
CA LYS A 36 28.46 17.04 -29.74
C LYS A 36 27.33 16.74 -30.74
N THR A 37 27.67 16.68 -32.02
CA THR A 37 26.69 16.37 -33.08
C THR A 37 26.51 14.86 -33.22
N ASP A 38 25.74 14.25 -32.32
CA ASP A 38 24.93 13.09 -32.71
C ASP A 38 23.63 13.67 -33.30
N PRO A 39 23.30 13.46 -34.59
CA PRO A 39 22.04 13.94 -35.17
C PRO A 39 20.79 13.42 -34.46
N LYS A 40 20.96 12.42 -33.58
CA LYS A 40 19.90 11.81 -32.79
C LYS A 40 19.83 12.29 -31.33
N TYR A 41 20.69 13.23 -30.91
CA TYR A 41 20.67 13.80 -29.57
C TYR A 41 20.18 15.26 -29.58
N ARG A 42 19.20 15.60 -28.75
CA ARG A 42 18.73 16.97 -28.53
C ARG A 42 18.81 17.33 -27.05
N PHE A 43 19.50 18.44 -26.76
CA PHE A 43 19.62 18.98 -25.42
C PHE A 43 18.86 20.29 -25.28
N TYR A 44 18.13 20.44 -24.18
CA TYR A 44 17.48 21.69 -23.81
C TYR A 44 17.81 22.01 -22.36
N LYS A 45 18.25 23.24 -22.11
CA LYS A 45 18.57 23.75 -20.77
C LYS A 45 17.68 24.94 -20.43
N GLY A 46 16.77 24.74 -19.49
CA GLY A 46 15.99 25.81 -18.86
C GLY A 46 16.60 26.25 -17.53
N THR A 47 15.91 27.15 -16.83
CA THR A 47 16.34 27.67 -15.52
C THR A 47 16.17 26.65 -14.39
N HIS A 48 15.09 25.87 -14.40
CA HIS A 48 14.76 24.90 -13.34
C HIS A 48 14.75 23.43 -13.83
N MET A 49 14.89 23.22 -15.13
CA MET A 49 14.82 21.90 -15.75
C MET A 49 15.74 21.83 -16.96
N GLU A 50 16.38 20.69 -17.15
CA GLU A 50 17.05 20.34 -18.39
C GLU A 50 16.46 19.03 -18.95
N SER A 51 16.53 18.86 -20.27
CA SER A 51 16.06 17.65 -20.93
C SER A 51 17.04 17.15 -21.97
N HIS A 52 17.18 15.82 -22.02
CA HIS A 52 18.09 15.09 -22.89
C HIS A 52 17.27 14.10 -23.70
N LEU A 53 17.07 14.34 -24.98
CA LEU A 53 16.41 13.41 -25.90
C LEU A 53 17.46 12.67 -26.70
N TYR A 54 17.38 11.35 -26.73
CA TYR A 54 18.16 10.49 -27.59
C TYR A 54 17.21 9.64 -28.44
N GLU A 55 17.42 9.62 -29.76
CA GLU A 55 16.62 8.86 -30.73
C GLU A 55 17.49 7.81 -31.45
N GLY A 56 16.89 6.80 -32.07
CA GLY A 56 17.58 5.75 -32.84
C GLY A 56 18.77 5.06 -32.14
N ILE A 57 18.61 4.70 -30.86
CA ILE A 57 19.64 4.07 -30.01
C ILE A 57 19.48 2.54 -30.01
N GLN A 58 20.57 1.79 -29.85
CA GLN A 58 20.52 0.35 -29.58
C GLN A 58 20.28 0.08 -28.09
N ALA A 59 19.50 -0.95 -27.76
CA ALA A 59 19.13 -1.27 -26.37
C ALA A 59 20.33 -1.36 -25.40
N GLY A 60 21.49 -1.86 -25.86
CA GLY A 60 22.71 -1.93 -25.04
C GLY A 60 23.34 -0.59 -24.68
N GLU A 61 23.12 0.46 -25.47
CA GLU A 61 23.68 1.80 -25.21
C GLU A 61 22.81 2.66 -24.27
N PHE A 62 21.57 2.23 -24.01
CA PHE A 62 20.60 2.99 -23.22
C PHE A 62 21.11 3.28 -21.82
N TYR A 63 21.51 2.24 -21.09
CA TYR A 63 21.94 2.34 -19.70
C TYR A 63 23.22 3.16 -19.56
N ASP A 64 24.17 2.99 -20.48
CA ASP A 64 25.43 3.75 -20.48
C ASP A 64 25.17 5.25 -20.71
N LYS A 65 24.32 5.61 -21.68
CA LYS A 65 23.98 7.01 -21.95
C LYS A 65 23.20 7.63 -20.78
N LEU A 66 22.28 6.87 -20.19
CA LEU A 66 21.52 7.30 -19.02
C LEU A 66 22.46 7.55 -17.82
N GLU A 67 23.32 6.60 -17.47
CA GLU A 67 24.27 6.76 -16.37
C GLU A 67 25.19 7.97 -16.58
N ASN A 68 25.74 8.14 -17.79
CA ASN A 68 26.62 9.27 -18.11
C ASN A 68 25.96 10.64 -17.89
N VAL A 69 24.69 10.79 -18.28
CA VAL A 69 23.94 12.04 -18.06
C VAL A 69 23.71 12.28 -16.56
N LEU A 70 23.35 11.24 -15.82
CA LEU A 70 23.01 11.36 -14.40
C LEU A 70 24.24 11.52 -13.49
N GLU A 71 25.36 10.89 -13.83
CA GLU A 71 26.62 11.03 -13.09
C GLU A 71 27.28 12.40 -13.28
N SER A 72 26.96 13.10 -14.38
CA SER A 72 27.45 14.46 -14.64
C SER A 72 26.85 15.52 -13.70
N GLN A 73 25.73 15.19 -13.02
CA GLN A 73 25.03 16.09 -12.13
C GLN A 73 25.81 16.32 -10.82
N LYS A 74 25.85 17.58 -10.37
CA LYS A 74 26.59 18.00 -9.17
C LYS A 74 25.74 18.16 -7.91
N ASN A 75 24.44 18.37 -8.09
CA ASN A 75 23.47 18.60 -7.02
C ASN A 75 22.34 17.56 -7.10
N ALA A 76 21.59 17.35 -6.04
CA ALA A 76 20.43 16.48 -6.00
C ALA A 76 19.32 16.99 -6.91
N PHE A 77 18.66 16.08 -7.61
CA PHE A 77 17.67 16.40 -8.62
C PHE A 77 16.46 15.47 -8.55
N LYS A 78 15.36 15.83 -9.20
CA LYS A 78 14.32 14.86 -9.56
C LYS A 78 14.46 14.50 -11.03
N ILE A 79 14.16 13.26 -11.36
CA ILE A 79 14.22 12.75 -12.73
C ILE A 79 12.86 12.21 -13.16
N SER A 80 12.49 12.49 -14.40
CA SER A 80 11.46 11.75 -15.13
C SER A 80 12.07 11.23 -16.43
N ILE A 81 11.71 10.01 -16.82
CA ILE A 81 12.21 9.37 -18.04
C ILE A 81 10.99 8.99 -18.86
N ALA A 82 11.02 9.31 -20.15
CA ALA A 82 10.08 8.81 -21.14
C ALA A 82 10.80 7.90 -22.12
N LEU A 83 10.21 6.76 -22.47
CA LEU A 83 10.79 5.80 -23.42
C LEU A 83 10.16 5.97 -24.80
N GLY A 84 10.96 5.71 -25.83
CA GLY A 84 10.51 5.59 -27.21
C GLY A 84 10.81 4.18 -27.70
N TYR A 85 9.81 3.52 -28.27
CA TYR A 85 9.91 2.11 -28.61
C TYR A 85 9.12 1.77 -29.86
N ASP A 86 9.57 0.71 -30.53
CA ASP A 86 8.92 0.11 -31.68
C ASP A 86 8.07 -1.08 -31.23
N LEU A 87 6.82 -1.13 -31.66
CA LEU A 87 5.93 -2.27 -31.48
C LEU A 87 5.78 -3.03 -32.80
N ILE A 88 5.73 -4.36 -32.72
CA ILE A 88 5.38 -5.25 -33.84
C ILE A 88 4.04 -5.95 -33.53
N SER A 89 3.21 -6.14 -34.55
CA SER A 89 1.99 -6.96 -34.43
C SER A 89 2.33 -8.45 -34.36
N LYS A 90 1.68 -9.21 -33.48
CA LYS A 90 1.85 -10.67 -33.35
C LYS A 90 1.38 -11.43 -34.59
N ASP A 91 0.47 -10.85 -35.37
CA ASP A 91 -0.11 -11.48 -36.56
C ASP A 91 0.63 -11.10 -37.85
N ASP A 92 1.37 -9.99 -37.85
CA ASP A 92 2.11 -9.47 -39.00
C ASP A 92 3.43 -8.82 -38.57
N ASP A 93 4.52 -9.58 -38.70
CA ASP A 93 5.88 -9.14 -38.39
C ASP A 93 6.37 -7.95 -39.25
N SER A 94 5.65 -7.59 -40.32
CA SER A 94 5.99 -6.46 -41.19
C SER A 94 5.44 -5.12 -40.70
N PHE A 95 4.40 -5.11 -39.87
CA PHE A 95 3.81 -3.88 -39.34
C PHE A 95 4.53 -3.43 -38.06
N SER A 96 5.21 -2.29 -38.15
CA SER A 96 5.86 -1.66 -36.99
C SER A 96 5.33 -0.26 -36.72
N GLN A 97 5.00 0.02 -35.45
CA GLN A 97 4.56 1.35 -35.00
C GLN A 97 5.53 1.91 -33.98
N TYR A 98 6.05 3.11 -34.27
CA TYR A 98 6.95 3.84 -33.37
C TYR A 98 6.18 4.76 -32.42
N TRP A 99 6.52 4.69 -31.14
CA TRP A 99 6.02 5.59 -30.10
C TRP A 99 7.11 6.57 -29.69
N HIS A 100 6.85 7.88 -29.83
CA HIS A 100 7.81 8.92 -29.48
C HIS A 100 7.91 9.13 -27.95
N PRO A 101 9.11 9.33 -27.38
CA PRO A 101 9.29 9.62 -25.96
C PRO A 101 8.54 10.88 -25.48
N ASN A 102 7.47 10.70 -24.70
CA ASN A 102 6.72 11.81 -24.11
C ASN A 102 6.19 11.44 -22.71
N ILE A 103 6.41 12.29 -21.70
CA ILE A 103 5.97 12.07 -20.32
C ILE A 103 4.46 11.76 -20.23
N GLY A 104 3.63 12.42 -21.04
CA GLY A 104 2.18 12.21 -20.96
C GLY A 104 1.74 10.78 -21.33
N ASN A 105 2.57 10.06 -22.08
CA ASN A 105 2.18 8.77 -22.63
C ASN A 105 3.15 7.64 -22.30
N THR A 106 4.46 7.86 -22.47
CA THR A 106 5.51 6.84 -22.34
C THR A 106 6.44 7.08 -21.15
N ALA A 107 5.95 7.76 -20.10
CA ALA A 107 6.70 7.91 -18.85
C ALA A 107 6.94 6.56 -18.16
N VAL A 108 8.16 6.38 -17.66
CA VAL A 108 8.57 5.24 -16.83
C VAL A 108 7.97 5.35 -15.43
N PHE A 109 7.88 6.57 -14.90
CA PHE A 109 7.41 6.83 -13.55
C PHE A 109 6.19 7.75 -13.58
N ASP A 110 5.15 7.43 -12.81
CA ASP A 110 3.98 8.29 -12.64
C ASP A 110 4.36 9.66 -12.05
N ASN A 111 5.37 9.68 -11.19
CA ASN A 111 5.86 10.87 -10.51
C ASN A 111 7.38 10.99 -10.60
N PRO A 112 7.94 12.22 -10.71
CA PRO A 112 9.38 12.41 -10.77
C PRO A 112 10.12 11.85 -9.55
N VAL A 113 11.12 11.02 -9.81
CA VAL A 113 11.88 10.29 -8.80
C VAL A 113 12.99 11.19 -8.24
N ALA A 114 13.06 11.36 -6.92
CA ALA A 114 14.19 12.07 -6.29
C ALA A 114 15.45 11.20 -6.26
N ILE A 115 16.56 11.79 -6.70
CA ILE A 115 17.93 11.24 -6.64
C ILE A 115 18.74 12.11 -5.69
N ASN A 116 19.10 11.53 -4.54
CA ASN A 116 19.81 12.23 -3.48
C ASN A 116 21.23 11.68 -3.28
N ARG A 117 21.57 10.56 -3.92
CA ARG A 117 22.89 9.89 -3.91
C ARG A 117 23.23 9.37 -5.31
N LYS A 118 24.51 9.23 -5.62
CA LYS A 118 24.93 8.61 -6.88
C LYS A 118 24.51 7.13 -6.97
N ALA A 119 24.54 6.43 -5.83
CA ALA A 119 24.11 5.03 -5.75
C ALA A 119 22.60 4.82 -6.05
N ASP A 120 21.76 5.87 -5.88
CA ASP A 120 20.33 5.76 -6.19
C ASP A 120 20.10 5.53 -7.69
N ILE A 121 21.01 5.97 -8.57
CA ILE A 121 20.92 5.74 -10.01
C ILE A 121 20.89 4.22 -10.29
N ARG A 122 21.88 3.49 -9.78
CA ARG A 122 22.01 2.04 -10.01
C ARG A 122 21.06 1.18 -9.18
N LYS A 123 20.64 1.65 -8.00
CA LYS A 123 19.81 0.85 -7.08
C LYS A 123 18.32 1.12 -7.18
N LYS A 124 17.93 2.31 -7.62
CA LYS A 124 16.53 2.75 -7.66
C LYS A 124 16.02 2.94 -9.08
N LEU A 125 16.79 3.59 -9.96
CA LEU A 125 16.33 3.87 -11.32
C LEU A 125 16.48 2.65 -12.24
N ILE A 126 17.69 2.10 -12.35
CA ILE A 126 17.98 1.02 -13.31
C ILE A 126 17.10 -0.22 -13.07
N PRO A 127 16.96 -0.75 -11.83
CA PRO A 127 16.15 -1.95 -11.61
C PRO A 127 14.66 -1.75 -11.92
N GLU A 128 14.13 -0.54 -11.69
CA GLU A 128 12.73 -0.25 -12.01
C GLU A 128 12.52 -0.25 -13.54
N ILE A 129 13.43 0.37 -14.30
CA ILE A 129 13.38 0.36 -15.77
C ILE A 129 13.48 -1.08 -16.29
N CYS A 130 14.43 -1.89 -15.80
CA CYS A 130 14.54 -3.30 -16.17
C CYS A 130 13.26 -4.09 -15.82
N SER A 131 12.62 -3.78 -14.69
CA SER A 131 11.37 -4.45 -14.31
C SER A 131 10.20 -4.12 -15.25
N MET A 132 10.16 -2.89 -15.78
CA MET A 132 9.13 -2.50 -16.74
C MET A 132 9.31 -3.17 -18.10
N GLU A 133 10.56 -3.35 -18.55
CA GLU A 133 10.89 -4.11 -19.76
C GLU A 133 10.42 -5.58 -19.66
N LEU A 134 10.51 -6.18 -18.48
CA LEU A 134 10.16 -7.59 -18.25
C LEU A 134 8.69 -7.83 -17.91
N ALA A 135 7.98 -6.82 -17.41
CA ALA A 135 6.62 -6.95 -16.86
C ALA A 135 5.51 -6.43 -17.78
N ASP A 136 5.80 -6.13 -19.06
CA ASP A 136 4.83 -5.61 -20.05
C ASP A 136 4.00 -4.41 -19.53
N LYS A 137 4.62 -3.55 -18.72
CA LYS A 137 3.98 -2.32 -18.19
C LYS A 137 4.02 -1.13 -19.16
N LEU A 138 4.51 -1.34 -20.38
CA LEU A 138 4.47 -0.32 -21.42
C LEU A 138 3.03 -0.18 -21.92
N LYS A 139 2.67 1.04 -22.35
CA LYS A 139 1.35 1.26 -22.96
C LYS A 139 1.34 0.65 -24.35
N TYR A 140 0.57 -0.42 -24.50
CA TYR A 140 0.28 -1.05 -25.78
C TYR A 140 -1.07 -0.55 -26.31
N PRO A 141 -1.21 -0.31 -27.62
CA PRO A 141 -2.51 0.00 -28.20
C PRO A 141 -3.51 -1.16 -28.03
N SER A 142 -3.04 -2.40 -28.04
CA SER A 142 -3.87 -3.59 -27.91
C SER A 142 -3.03 -4.85 -27.56
N SER A 143 -3.67 -5.96 -27.18
CA SER A 143 -3.01 -7.21 -26.76
C SER A 143 -2.20 -7.92 -27.84
N GLY A 144 -2.39 -7.54 -29.10
CA GLY A 144 -1.79 -8.11 -30.29
C GLY A 144 -0.43 -7.54 -30.61
N TYR A 145 0.05 -6.55 -29.85
CA TYR A 145 1.38 -5.98 -30.06
C TYR A 145 2.41 -6.59 -29.10
N LYS A 146 3.65 -6.68 -29.57
CA LYS A 146 4.83 -7.05 -28.78
C LYS A 146 5.91 -5.97 -28.95
N LEU A 147 6.64 -5.69 -27.87
CA LEU A 147 7.81 -4.82 -27.91
C LEU A 147 8.90 -5.41 -28.81
N ARG A 148 9.31 -4.66 -29.84
CA ARG A 148 10.47 -5.01 -30.68
C ARG A 148 11.77 -4.56 -30.03
N ALA A 149 11.87 -3.27 -29.74
CA ALA A 149 13.06 -2.65 -29.18
C ALA A 149 12.74 -1.25 -28.62
N ILE A 150 13.52 -0.82 -27.63
CA ILE A 150 13.59 0.59 -27.21
C ILE A 150 14.52 1.30 -28.18
N THR A 151 13.97 2.24 -28.95
CA THR A 151 14.66 2.96 -30.01
C THR A 151 14.99 4.39 -29.62
N GLY A 152 14.48 4.90 -28.50
CA GLY A 152 14.83 6.21 -27.99
C GLY A 152 14.41 6.43 -26.55
N PHE A 153 14.85 7.54 -25.95
CA PHE A 153 14.39 7.97 -24.64
C PHE A 153 14.61 9.46 -24.43
N LYS A 154 13.83 10.03 -23.53
CA LYS A 154 13.95 11.41 -23.10
C LYS A 154 14.04 11.51 -21.59
N ILE A 155 15.13 12.07 -21.10
CA ILE A 155 15.36 12.35 -19.69
C ILE A 155 14.94 13.79 -19.42
N TYR A 156 14.20 13.99 -18.34
CA TYR A 156 13.88 15.28 -17.76
C TYR A 156 14.50 15.36 -16.37
N ILE A 157 15.40 16.32 -16.18
CA ILE A 157 16.08 16.56 -14.91
C ILE A 157 15.55 17.87 -14.35
N TYR A 158 14.91 17.80 -13.19
CA TYR A 158 14.44 18.95 -12.44
C TYR A 158 15.45 19.27 -11.36
N HIS A 159 16.10 20.43 -11.47
CA HIS A 159 17.07 20.87 -10.49
C HIS A 159 16.37 21.23 -9.19
N ARG A 160 16.95 20.82 -8.05
CA ARG A 160 16.44 21.14 -6.72
C ARG A 160 17.43 22.02 -5.99
N GLU A 161 16.90 22.91 -5.18
CA GLU A 161 17.67 23.65 -4.18
C GLU A 161 17.50 22.95 -2.82
N HIS A 162 18.28 21.89 -2.60
CA HIS A 162 18.31 21.16 -1.32
C HIS A 162 19.71 21.19 -0.70
N ALA A 163 20.36 22.35 -0.78
CA ALA A 163 21.68 22.56 -0.20
C ALA A 163 21.54 22.90 1.28
N LEU A 164 22.21 22.14 2.13
CA LEU A 164 22.17 22.25 3.59
C LEU A 164 23.10 23.38 4.04
N GLY A 165 22.52 24.49 4.51
CA GLY A 165 23.23 25.68 4.95
C GLY A 165 22.51 26.42 6.07
N ASP A 166 22.92 27.64 6.35
CA ASP A 166 22.14 28.51 7.23
C ASP A 166 21.00 29.09 6.40
N SER A 167 19.77 28.66 6.68
CA SER A 167 18.58 29.34 6.19
C SER A 167 18.03 30.25 7.28
N SER A 168 17.33 31.33 6.87
CA SER A 168 16.60 32.21 7.78
C SER A 168 15.30 31.58 8.31
N ALA A 169 15.13 30.26 8.15
CA ALA A 169 13.93 29.53 8.48
C ALA A 169 13.66 29.52 9.99
N ILE A 170 12.41 29.75 10.38
CA ILE A 170 11.99 29.66 11.79
C ILE A 170 11.77 28.18 12.11
N ILE A 171 12.63 27.61 12.93
CA ILE A 171 12.51 26.21 13.34
C ILE A 171 11.21 26.01 14.16
N PRO A 172 10.30 25.11 13.72
CA PRO A 172 9.05 24.84 14.41
C PRO A 172 9.24 24.40 15.85
N LYS A 173 8.24 24.72 16.71
CA LYS A 173 8.25 24.38 18.14
C LYS A 173 8.49 22.89 18.40
N ILE A 174 7.91 22.01 17.57
CA ILE A 174 8.07 20.55 17.68
C ILE A 174 9.53 20.08 17.51
N ILE A 175 10.31 20.76 16.67
CA ILE A 175 11.74 20.45 16.46
C ILE A 175 12.58 21.14 17.53
N ARG A 176 12.28 22.41 17.82
CA ARG A 176 13.03 23.23 18.78
C ARG A 176 12.97 22.71 20.20
N ASP A 177 11.81 22.24 20.64
CA ASP A 177 11.60 21.76 22.01
C ASP A 177 12.08 20.30 22.17
N ASN A 178 12.51 19.64 21.07
CA ASN A 178 12.97 18.27 21.11
C ASN A 178 14.43 18.18 21.56
N LYS A 179 14.65 17.66 22.77
CA LYS A 179 15.98 17.44 23.36
C LYS A 179 16.93 16.55 22.55
N HIS A 180 16.40 15.76 21.60
CA HIS A 180 17.21 14.87 20.77
C HIS A 180 17.69 15.51 19.48
N VAL A 181 17.27 16.74 19.19
CA VAL A 181 17.73 17.54 18.06
C VAL A 181 18.62 18.67 18.58
N ILE A 182 19.84 18.77 18.05
CA ILE A 182 20.79 19.84 18.39
C ILE A 182 20.88 20.80 17.23
N ASN A 183 20.68 22.08 17.53
CA ASN A 183 20.81 23.17 16.58
C ASN A 183 22.02 24.05 16.93
N PHE A 184 22.92 24.27 15.97
CA PHE A 184 23.97 25.30 16.09
C PHE A 184 23.54 26.57 15.36
N LEU A 185 23.47 27.69 16.09
CA LEU A 185 23.13 28.98 15.50
C LEU A 185 24.33 29.58 14.75
N MET A 186 24.06 30.27 13.63
CA MET A 186 25.03 31.09 12.88
C MET A 186 26.28 30.33 12.37
N THR A 187 26.11 29.22 11.67
CA THR A 187 27.21 28.39 11.17
C THR A 187 27.91 28.91 9.90
N SER A 188 27.40 29.98 9.30
CA SER A 188 27.78 30.53 7.99
C SER A 188 27.82 29.48 6.88
N ASN A 189 26.73 28.73 6.69
CA ASN A 189 26.59 27.63 5.71
C ASN A 189 27.46 26.39 5.98
N LYS A 190 27.94 26.20 7.21
CA LYS A 190 28.85 25.10 7.57
C LYS A 190 28.20 24.13 8.56
N CYS A 191 26.87 24.04 8.58
CA CYS A 191 26.11 23.22 9.52
C CYS A 191 26.64 21.77 9.56
N VAL A 192 26.85 21.17 8.38
CA VAL A 192 27.33 19.78 8.26
C VAL A 192 28.71 19.61 8.89
N PHE A 193 29.64 20.55 8.70
CA PHE A 193 30.95 20.49 9.36
C PHE A 193 30.87 20.65 10.87
N HIS A 194 29.95 21.50 11.38
CA HIS A 194 29.72 21.62 12.82
C HIS A 194 29.23 20.31 13.42
N TYR A 195 28.36 19.58 12.71
CA TYR A 195 27.85 18.30 13.17
C TYR A 195 28.87 17.17 13.07
N ILE A 196 29.69 17.14 12.02
CA ILE A 196 30.82 16.20 11.92
C ILE A 196 31.79 16.46 13.08
N ALA A 197 32.20 17.71 13.30
CA ALA A 197 33.09 18.09 14.39
C ALA A 197 32.51 17.75 15.77
N TYR A 198 31.20 17.93 15.96
CA TYR A 198 30.51 17.58 17.20
C TYR A 198 30.47 16.06 17.42
N HIS A 199 30.19 15.28 16.37
CA HIS A 199 30.08 13.83 16.45
C HIS A 199 31.42 13.14 16.69
N THR A 200 32.51 13.65 16.11
CA THR A 200 33.85 13.08 16.26
C THR A 200 34.54 13.46 17.58
N ARG A 201 33.88 14.23 18.46
CA ARG A 201 34.49 14.75 19.70
C ARG A 201 34.35 13.75 20.86
N SER A 202 35.43 13.54 21.60
CA SER A 202 35.47 12.58 22.72
C SER A 202 34.94 13.11 24.07
N ASP A 203 34.82 14.43 24.29
CA ASP A 203 34.41 15.02 25.58
C ASP A 203 33.14 15.91 25.44
N PRO A 204 32.07 15.73 26.25
CA PRO A 204 30.80 16.46 26.13
C PRO A 204 30.73 17.86 26.76
N LYS A 205 31.80 18.41 27.37
CA LYS A 205 31.72 19.75 28.02
C LYS A 205 31.58 20.92 27.02
N LYS A 206 30.76 21.92 27.41
CA LYS A 206 30.18 23.00 26.58
C LYS A 206 31.15 24.15 26.26
N ASP A 207 32.12 23.95 25.35
CA ASP A 207 32.89 25.08 24.81
C ASP A 207 32.65 25.29 23.32
N TYR A 208 31.96 26.38 22.98
CA TYR A 208 31.73 26.85 21.61
C TYR A 208 33.03 27.13 20.85
N TRP A 209 34.05 27.65 21.56
CA TRP A 209 35.37 27.96 21.02
C TRP A 209 36.13 26.72 20.52
N ILE A 210 35.97 25.58 21.21
CA ILE A 210 36.60 24.30 20.82
C ILE A 210 35.96 23.77 19.54
N ILE A 211 34.64 23.89 19.39
CA ILE A 211 33.92 23.42 18.19
C ILE A 211 34.38 24.18 16.95
N GLN A 212 34.57 25.50 17.02
CA GLN A 212 35.06 26.29 15.88
C GLN A 212 36.47 25.86 15.41
N ALA A 213 37.36 25.47 16.33
CA ALA A 213 38.67 24.94 15.98
C ALA A 213 38.55 23.59 15.26
N LEU A 214 37.73 22.67 15.80
CA LEU A 214 37.47 21.36 15.20
C LEU A 214 36.78 21.47 13.82
N VAL A 215 35.90 22.45 13.63
CA VAL A 215 35.27 22.73 12.33
C VAL A 215 36.31 23.16 11.28
N LYS A 216 37.27 24.01 11.66
CA LYS A 216 38.36 24.41 10.76
C LYS A 216 39.27 23.23 10.42
N GLU A 217 39.54 22.35 11.39
CA GLU A 217 40.30 21.13 11.17
C GLU A 217 39.58 20.16 10.22
N ALA A 218 38.29 19.91 10.46
CA ALA A 218 37.45 19.10 9.59
C ALA A 218 37.39 19.68 8.16
N PHE A 219 37.25 21.00 8.05
CA PHE A 219 37.27 21.68 6.75
C PHE A 219 38.62 21.56 6.04
N ASN A 220 39.74 21.71 6.76
CA ASN A 220 41.07 21.50 6.21
C ASN A 220 41.25 20.08 5.68
N ARG A 221 40.82 19.07 6.45
CA ARG A 221 40.81 17.66 6.00
C ARG A 221 39.99 17.46 4.72
N TYR A 222 38.83 18.11 4.62
CA TYR A 222 38.02 18.09 3.41
C TYR A 222 38.72 18.77 2.22
N CYS A 223 39.39 19.91 2.43
CA CYS A 223 40.21 20.56 1.41
C CYS A 223 41.34 19.66 0.92
N SER A 224 42.07 19.01 1.82
CA SER A 224 43.13 18.05 1.46
C SER A 224 42.59 16.87 0.66
N TYR A 225 41.43 16.33 1.03
CA TYR A 225 40.76 15.26 0.28
C TYR A 225 40.38 15.68 -1.14
N LYS A 226 39.96 16.94 -1.33
CA LYS A 226 39.64 17.52 -2.63
C LYS A 226 40.86 17.98 -3.43
N GLY A 227 42.05 17.96 -2.85
CA GLY A 227 43.28 18.47 -3.48
C GLY A 227 43.39 20.00 -3.48
N TYR A 228 42.65 20.70 -2.62
CA TYR A 228 42.74 22.16 -2.46
C TYR A 228 43.63 22.54 -1.26
N SER A 229 44.35 23.66 -1.37
CA SER A 229 45.02 24.27 -0.22
C SER A 229 44.01 25.06 0.62
N TYR A 230 44.08 24.89 1.94
CA TYR A 230 43.22 25.65 2.86
C TYR A 230 43.52 27.14 2.77
N SER A 231 42.47 27.96 2.64
CA SER A 231 42.58 29.41 2.78
C SER A 231 41.39 29.98 3.53
N THR A 232 41.64 31.04 4.31
CA THR A 232 40.60 31.71 5.12
C THR A 232 39.48 32.29 4.24
N LYS A 233 39.80 32.71 3.00
CA LYS A 233 38.83 33.21 2.02
C LYS A 233 37.88 32.10 1.55
N LEU A 234 38.43 30.90 1.28
CA LEU A 234 37.65 29.72 0.89
C LEU A 234 36.73 29.25 2.03
N PHE A 235 37.22 29.26 3.27
CA PHE A 235 36.40 28.94 4.44
C PHE A 235 35.24 29.94 4.64
N ARG A 236 35.49 31.25 4.54
CA ARG A 236 34.44 32.27 4.70
C ARG A 236 33.36 32.18 3.62
N ASN A 237 33.75 32.03 2.36
CA ASN A 237 32.85 32.04 1.21
C ASN A 237 32.36 30.64 0.81
N PHE A 238 32.39 29.67 1.73
CA PHE A 238 31.98 28.31 1.45
C PHE A 238 30.47 28.23 1.18
N LYS A 239 30.10 27.53 0.11
CA LYS A 239 28.70 27.34 -0.30
C LYS A 239 28.04 26.22 0.52
N PRO A 240 26.71 26.26 0.73
CA PRO A 240 25.96 25.16 1.33
C PRO A 240 26.23 23.82 0.62
N ILE A 241 26.18 22.73 1.38
CA ILE A 241 26.49 21.38 0.88
C ILE A 241 25.22 20.73 0.39
N ASP A 242 25.22 20.30 -0.87
CA ASP A 242 24.10 19.55 -1.42
C ASP A 242 24.11 18.07 -0.98
N LEU A 243 22.94 17.42 -0.93
CA LEU A 243 22.81 16.01 -0.56
C LEU A 243 23.72 15.08 -1.38
N LEU A 244 23.92 15.36 -2.67
CA LEU A 244 24.75 14.53 -3.55
C LEU A 244 26.24 14.61 -3.17
N GLN A 245 26.66 15.73 -2.59
CA GLN A 245 28.04 15.95 -2.14
C GLN A 245 28.33 15.26 -0.80
N LEU A 246 27.30 14.82 -0.07
CA LEU A 246 27.48 14.06 1.17
C LEU A 246 28.16 12.71 0.92
N ASP A 247 28.03 12.12 -0.28
CA ASP A 247 28.73 10.88 -0.66
C ASP A 247 30.26 11.05 -0.48
N GLU A 248 30.79 12.22 -0.85
CA GLU A 248 32.22 12.54 -0.73
C GLU A 248 32.63 12.81 0.72
N MET A 249 31.72 13.37 1.51
CA MET A 249 31.94 13.60 2.95
C MET A 249 32.00 12.28 3.72
N GLU A 250 31.10 11.34 3.40
CA GLU A 250 31.12 10.00 4.00
C GLU A 250 32.47 9.30 3.77
N ASP A 251 33.04 9.41 2.57
CA ASP A 251 34.32 8.81 2.23
C ASP A 251 35.53 9.55 2.84
N CYS A 252 35.46 10.88 2.96
CA CYS A 252 36.49 11.73 3.56
C CYS A 252 36.61 11.52 5.08
N PHE A 253 35.47 11.52 5.79
CA PHE A 253 35.41 11.43 7.25
C PHE A 253 35.25 10.01 7.77
N LYS A 254 34.97 9.03 6.90
CA LYS A 254 34.62 7.64 7.27
C LYS A 254 33.42 7.62 8.22
N LEU A 255 32.35 8.29 7.80
CA LEU A 255 31.06 8.36 8.50
C LEU A 255 29.94 7.93 7.55
N SER A 256 28.87 7.37 8.11
CA SER A 256 27.64 7.00 7.40
C SER A 256 26.57 8.04 7.70
N ILE A 257 26.39 9.02 6.82
CA ILE A 257 25.54 10.18 7.05
C ILE A 257 24.13 9.88 6.54
N SER A 258 23.11 9.79 7.39
CA SER A 258 21.72 9.63 6.94
C SER A 258 20.92 10.91 7.19
N VAL A 259 20.17 11.36 6.18
CA VAL A 259 19.37 12.60 6.24
C VAL A 259 17.88 12.28 6.30
N TYR A 260 17.20 12.88 7.27
CA TYR A 260 15.78 12.75 7.55
C TYR A 260 15.08 14.10 7.39
N THR A 261 13.77 14.07 7.14
CA THR A 261 12.88 15.23 7.18
C THR A 261 11.71 14.93 8.11
N MET A 262 11.19 15.94 8.79
CA MET A 262 10.00 15.81 9.62
C MET A 262 8.85 16.60 9.00
N ASP A 263 7.70 15.95 8.87
CA ASP A 263 6.45 16.64 8.57
C ASP A 263 5.95 17.35 9.83
N VAL A 264 5.72 18.67 9.74
CA VAL A 264 5.46 19.51 10.92
C VAL A 264 4.05 19.28 11.47
N GLU A 265 3.09 18.96 10.60
CA GLU A 265 1.69 18.71 10.99
C GLU A 265 1.52 17.35 11.65
N SER A 266 2.05 16.29 11.04
CA SER A 266 1.89 14.93 11.58
C SER A 266 2.99 14.49 12.54
N GLY A 267 4.11 15.22 12.63
CA GLY A 267 5.31 14.82 13.37
C GLY A 267 6.03 13.59 12.80
N LYS A 268 5.60 13.08 11.63
CA LYS A 268 6.18 11.88 11.01
C LYS A 268 7.55 12.19 10.41
N ILE A 269 8.49 11.27 10.63
CA ILE A 269 9.87 11.40 10.15
C ILE A 269 10.09 10.49 8.96
N LYS A 270 10.61 11.05 7.87
CA LYS A 270 10.92 10.35 6.63
C LYS A 270 12.42 10.39 6.36
N CYS A 271 13.02 9.25 6.07
CA CYS A 271 14.40 9.20 5.58
C CYS A 271 14.42 9.64 4.11
N ILE A 272 15.17 10.70 3.80
CA ILE A 272 15.33 11.19 2.43
C ILE A 272 16.63 10.69 1.79
N ARG A 273 17.67 10.45 2.60
CA ARG A 273 18.97 9.94 2.18
C ARG A 273 19.46 8.90 3.20
N PRO A 274 19.29 7.60 2.97
CA PRO A 274 19.95 6.58 3.78
C PRO A 274 21.45 6.53 3.44
N SER A 275 22.29 5.98 4.31
CA SER A 275 23.69 5.66 3.99
C SER A 275 23.90 4.16 3.93
N ASP A 276 24.62 3.69 2.91
CA ASP A 276 24.92 2.27 2.72
C ASP A 276 26.32 1.88 3.24
N LYS A 277 27.10 2.87 3.67
CA LYS A 277 28.46 2.66 4.16
C LYS A 277 28.40 2.00 5.55
N LYS A 278 29.36 1.12 5.85
CA LYS A 278 29.50 0.43 7.15
C LYS A 278 30.41 1.22 8.10
N TYR A 279 30.27 2.53 8.14
CA TYR A 279 30.97 3.40 9.09
C TYR A 279 30.07 3.76 10.28
N GLU A 280 30.61 4.54 11.21
CA GLU A 280 29.85 5.12 12.31
C GLU A 280 28.73 6.03 11.77
N ARG A 281 27.53 5.93 12.34
CA ARG A 281 26.33 6.56 11.78
C ARG A 281 26.12 7.96 12.35
N LEU A 282 26.03 8.92 11.44
CA LEU A 282 25.67 10.30 11.73
C LEU A 282 24.27 10.58 11.18
N TYR A 283 23.39 11.14 12.00
CA TYR A 283 22.01 11.41 11.63
C TYR A 283 21.76 12.92 11.54
N ILE A 284 21.25 13.38 10.39
CA ILE A 284 20.91 14.79 10.12
C ILE A 284 19.41 14.91 9.90
N LEU A 285 18.78 15.90 10.53
CA LEU A 285 17.42 16.34 10.23
C LEU A 285 17.50 17.58 9.33
N SER A 286 16.94 17.51 8.13
CA SER A 286 16.80 18.62 7.19
C SER A 286 15.43 19.29 7.37
N HIS A 287 15.43 20.60 7.58
CA HIS A 287 14.23 21.43 7.65
C HIS A 287 14.49 22.75 6.93
N GLU A 288 13.71 23.06 5.88
CA GLU A 288 13.84 24.29 5.08
C GLU A 288 15.29 24.64 4.70
N ASN A 289 16.02 23.68 4.14
CA ASN A 289 17.43 23.81 3.73
C ASN A 289 18.42 24.09 4.88
N HIS A 290 17.99 23.95 6.13
CA HIS A 290 18.85 23.90 7.30
C HIS A 290 19.08 22.47 7.77
N ALA A 291 20.31 22.15 8.14
CA ALA A 291 20.65 20.87 8.76
C ALA A 291 20.64 21.00 10.28
N LEU A 292 20.13 19.99 10.96
CA LEU A 292 20.07 19.83 12.41
C LEU A 292 20.66 18.47 12.79
N TYR A 293 21.31 18.36 13.94
CA TYR A 293 21.90 17.09 14.37
C TYR A 293 20.92 16.24 15.18
N ILE A 294 20.79 14.98 14.84
CA ILE A 294 19.97 14.02 15.59
C ILE A 294 20.90 13.21 16.50
N SER A 295 20.77 13.40 17.81
CA SER A 295 21.52 12.65 18.81
C SER A 295 20.99 11.22 19.01
N ASN A 296 19.68 11.02 18.87
CA ASN A 296 19.04 9.71 19.02
C ASN A 296 17.85 9.59 18.08
N LEU A 297 17.99 8.75 17.05
CA LEU A 297 16.98 8.54 16.02
C LEU A 297 15.71 7.86 16.56
N ASP A 298 15.86 6.87 17.44
CA ASP A 298 14.74 6.10 17.97
C ASP A 298 13.84 6.97 18.84
N MET A 299 14.44 7.80 19.68
CA MET A 299 13.69 8.76 20.50
C MET A 299 13.02 9.84 19.64
N LEU A 300 13.66 10.26 18.54
CA LEU A 300 13.06 11.18 17.57
C LEU A 300 11.83 10.54 16.90
N GLN A 301 11.91 9.25 16.52
CA GLN A 301 10.80 8.47 15.96
C GLN A 301 9.75 8.02 16.97
N SER A 302 9.86 8.44 18.24
CA SER A 302 9.01 7.96 19.34
C SER A 302 9.03 6.44 19.52
N LYS A 303 10.16 5.79 19.22
CA LYS A 303 10.42 4.36 19.47
C LYS A 303 11.25 4.22 20.74
N TYR A 304 10.57 3.97 21.84
CA TYR A 304 11.17 3.82 23.15
C TYR A 304 11.44 2.34 23.43
N GLN A 305 12.69 1.90 23.28
CA GLN A 305 13.06 0.51 23.57
C GLN A 305 13.31 0.29 25.07
N CYS A 306 12.82 -0.82 25.61
CA CYS A 306 13.15 -1.24 26.97
C CYS A 306 14.54 -1.90 27.02
N PRO A 307 15.46 -1.45 27.88
CA PRO A 307 16.80 -2.04 27.98
C PRO A 307 16.83 -3.42 28.64
N LYS A 308 15.75 -3.83 29.32
CA LYS A 308 15.66 -5.13 30.00
C LYS A 308 15.07 -6.23 29.10
N CYS A 309 14.02 -5.92 28.34
CA CYS A 309 13.27 -6.90 27.53
C CYS A 309 13.21 -6.57 26.02
N GLU A 310 13.87 -5.49 25.60
CA GLU A 310 13.98 -5.05 24.21
C GLU A 310 12.66 -4.68 23.49
N MET A 311 11.50 -4.71 24.15
CA MET A 311 10.22 -4.25 23.57
C MET A 311 10.23 -2.76 23.24
N ILE A 312 9.60 -2.41 22.11
CA ILE A 312 9.53 -1.04 21.58
C ILE A 312 8.16 -0.43 21.88
N PHE A 313 8.14 0.75 22.49
CA PHE A 313 6.94 1.49 22.85
C PHE A 313 6.82 2.78 22.04
N VAL A 314 5.59 3.19 21.74
CA VAL A 314 5.28 4.44 21.02
C VAL A 314 5.42 5.70 21.88
N SER A 315 5.58 5.57 23.20
CA SER A 315 5.76 6.71 24.11
C SER A 315 6.63 6.38 25.32
N SER A 316 7.28 7.41 25.87
CA SER A 316 8.15 7.28 27.04
C SER A 316 7.38 6.84 28.29
N ASP A 317 6.12 7.26 28.42
CA ASP A 317 5.28 6.93 29.57
C ASP A 317 4.81 5.47 29.53
N LYS A 318 4.52 4.93 28.34
CA LYS A 318 4.26 3.50 28.15
C LYS A 318 5.48 2.67 28.52
N LEU A 319 6.69 3.09 28.11
CA LEU A 319 7.92 2.44 28.54
C LEU A 319 8.11 2.50 30.06
N LYS A 320 7.84 3.64 30.71
CA LYS A 320 7.92 3.76 32.18
C LYS A 320 6.93 2.82 32.88
N ASN A 321 5.68 2.78 32.44
CA ASN A 321 4.66 1.88 32.99
C ASN A 321 5.04 0.41 32.79
N HIS A 322 5.55 0.08 31.61
CA HIS A 322 6.06 -1.26 31.31
C HIS A 322 7.24 -1.63 32.22
N LYS A 323 8.25 -0.76 32.36
CA LYS A 323 9.39 -0.96 33.27
C LYS A 323 8.96 -1.17 34.72
N LYS A 324 7.89 -0.49 35.15
CA LYS A 324 7.39 -0.56 36.53
C LYS A 324 6.62 -1.84 36.82
N ASN A 325 5.80 -2.32 35.87
CA ASN A 325 4.76 -3.31 36.17
C ASN A 325 4.80 -4.60 35.32
N GLN A 326 5.48 -4.62 34.18
CA GLN A 326 5.29 -5.68 33.16
C GLN A 326 6.58 -6.15 32.47
N CYS A 327 7.74 -5.65 32.88
CA CYS A 327 9.01 -5.92 32.19
C CYS A 327 9.51 -7.36 32.36
N GLU A 328 9.19 -7.99 33.49
CA GLU A 328 9.61 -9.35 33.83
C GLU A 328 8.57 -10.42 33.44
N LEU A 329 7.40 -10.00 32.98
CA LEU A 329 6.40 -10.89 32.39
C LEU A 329 6.87 -11.22 30.97
N ALA A 330 7.84 -12.12 30.87
CA ALA A 330 8.11 -12.83 29.63
C ALA A 330 6.87 -13.69 29.36
N ASN A 331 5.99 -13.23 28.46
CA ASN A 331 5.07 -14.14 27.78
C ASN A 331 5.91 -15.05 26.91
N ILE A 332 6.53 -16.05 27.54
CA ILE A 332 7.08 -17.19 26.83
C ILE A 332 5.85 -17.97 26.43
N GLU A 333 5.55 -18.01 25.14
CA GLU A 333 4.63 -19.01 24.61
C GLU A 333 5.20 -20.39 24.97
N SER A 334 4.71 -20.94 26.09
CA SER A 334 5.02 -22.29 26.49
C SER A 334 4.09 -23.19 25.70
N TYR A 335 4.65 -23.92 24.74
CA TYR A 335 3.95 -25.05 24.17
C TYR A 335 3.74 -26.08 25.28
N PRO A 336 2.50 -26.52 25.54
CA PRO A 336 2.25 -27.53 26.54
C PRO A 336 3.01 -28.81 26.16
N ALA A 337 3.69 -29.42 27.14
CA ALA A 337 4.51 -30.62 26.89
C ALA A 337 3.67 -31.86 26.56
N GLU A 338 2.38 -31.82 26.90
CA GLU A 338 1.38 -32.83 26.63
C GLU A 338 0.21 -32.21 25.86
N PRO A 339 -0.56 -32.99 25.08
CA PRO A 339 -1.74 -32.48 24.38
C PRO A 339 -2.73 -31.88 25.38
N THR A 340 -2.94 -30.58 25.32
CA THR A 340 -3.95 -29.89 26.13
C THR A 340 -5.20 -29.61 25.30
N ILE A 341 -6.35 -29.59 25.96
CA ILE A 341 -7.63 -29.19 25.37
C ILE A 341 -7.45 -27.84 24.67
N CYS A 342 -7.66 -27.80 23.35
CA CYS A 342 -7.83 -26.54 22.63
C CYS A 342 -9.06 -25.84 23.20
N ARG A 343 -8.85 -24.73 23.92
CA ARG A 343 -9.95 -23.88 24.38
C ARG A 343 -10.18 -22.83 23.31
N PRO A 344 -11.19 -22.98 22.44
CA PRO A 344 -11.56 -21.88 21.57
C PRO A 344 -11.87 -20.65 22.45
N PRO A 345 -11.40 -19.45 22.08
CA PRO A 345 -11.71 -18.24 22.83
C PRO A 345 -13.23 -18.12 22.97
N GLN A 346 -13.67 -17.84 24.20
CA GLN A 346 -15.06 -17.54 24.51
C GLN A 346 -15.48 -16.23 23.83
N THR A 347 -16.76 -16.10 23.51
CA THR A 347 -17.32 -14.82 23.09
C THR A 347 -17.16 -13.78 24.20
N THR A 348 -17.15 -12.49 23.84
CA THR A 348 -17.01 -11.39 24.80
C THR A 348 -18.07 -11.47 25.91
N ILE A 349 -19.32 -11.80 25.56
CA ILE A 349 -20.42 -11.98 26.51
C ILE A 349 -20.12 -13.15 27.46
N LYS A 350 -19.74 -14.33 26.96
CA LYS A 350 -19.37 -15.48 27.80
C LYS A 350 -18.19 -15.17 28.72
N SER A 351 -17.21 -14.42 28.22
CA SER A 351 -16.06 -14.00 29.02
C SER A 351 -16.47 -13.08 30.17
N MET A 352 -17.43 -12.18 29.95
CA MET A 352 -17.99 -11.30 30.97
C MET A 352 -18.83 -12.08 31.98
N LEU A 353 -19.73 -12.97 31.53
CA LEU A 353 -20.53 -13.82 32.40
C LEU A 353 -19.63 -14.66 33.32
N THR A 354 -18.57 -15.25 32.77
CA THR A 354 -17.58 -16.01 33.54
C THR A 354 -16.82 -15.11 34.54
N LYS A 355 -16.38 -13.93 34.11
CA LYS A 355 -15.65 -12.98 34.95
C LYS A 355 -16.47 -12.51 36.15
N TYR A 356 -17.76 -12.27 35.95
CA TYR A 356 -18.68 -11.80 37.00
C TYR A 356 -19.47 -12.92 37.68
N SER A 357 -19.19 -14.18 37.37
CA SER A 357 -19.87 -15.36 37.94
C SER A 357 -21.41 -15.33 37.76
N ILE A 358 -21.89 -14.73 36.67
CA ILE A 358 -23.32 -14.68 36.34
C ILE A 358 -23.70 -16.02 35.70
N LYS A 359 -24.74 -16.68 36.24
CA LYS A 359 -25.25 -17.97 35.77
C LYS A 359 -26.65 -17.79 35.18
N ASN A 360 -27.04 -18.71 34.29
CA ASN A 360 -28.39 -18.79 33.71
C ASN A 360 -28.85 -17.52 32.98
N PHE A 361 -27.97 -16.92 32.18
CA PHE A 361 -28.29 -15.76 31.35
C PHE A 361 -28.22 -16.13 29.88
N ASP A 362 -29.18 -15.63 29.09
CA ASP A 362 -29.15 -15.78 27.64
C ASP A 362 -28.01 -14.92 27.06
N HIS A 363 -27.05 -15.58 26.42
CA HIS A 363 -25.83 -14.93 25.93
C HIS A 363 -25.79 -14.84 24.40
N TYR A 364 -26.87 -15.26 23.73
CA TYR A 364 -27.00 -15.20 22.28
C TYR A 364 -27.29 -13.76 21.82
N ILE A 365 -26.73 -13.38 20.67
CA ILE A 365 -26.97 -12.06 20.08
C ILE A 365 -28.13 -12.19 19.10
N ASP A 366 -29.34 -11.85 19.52
CA ASP A 366 -30.52 -12.00 18.65
C ASP A 366 -30.63 -10.93 17.55
N HIS A 367 -29.92 -9.80 17.72
CA HIS A 367 -29.91 -8.71 16.75
C HIS A 367 -28.90 -8.97 15.62
N PHE A 368 -29.40 -9.05 14.39
CA PHE A 368 -28.63 -9.02 13.16
C PHE A 368 -29.46 -8.39 12.05
N ILE A 369 -28.78 -7.83 11.06
CA ILE A 369 -29.41 -7.19 9.90
C ILE A 369 -29.04 -7.98 8.66
N VAL A 370 -30.05 -8.28 7.84
CA VAL A 370 -29.85 -8.85 6.50
C VAL A 370 -30.17 -7.80 5.45
N TYR A 371 -29.45 -7.83 4.34
CA TYR A 371 -29.69 -6.93 3.22
C TYR A 371 -29.37 -7.61 1.90
N ASP A 372 -30.01 -7.12 0.84
CA ASP A 372 -29.75 -7.55 -0.54
C ASP A 372 -29.86 -6.38 -1.52
N PHE A 373 -28.98 -6.35 -2.52
CA PHE A 373 -28.89 -5.27 -3.51
C PHE A 373 -29.37 -5.74 -4.88
N GLU A 374 -30.09 -4.86 -5.56
CA GLU A 374 -30.38 -5.01 -6.98
C GLU A 374 -29.68 -3.96 -7.82
N ALA A 375 -29.34 -4.33 -9.06
CA ALA A 375 -28.58 -3.47 -9.96
C ALA A 375 -29.24 -3.34 -11.34
N ILE A 376 -29.12 -2.14 -11.91
CA ILE A 376 -29.42 -1.88 -13.32
C ILE A 376 -28.25 -2.38 -14.17
N LEU A 377 -28.57 -3.05 -15.27
CA LEU A 377 -27.60 -3.50 -16.27
C LEU A 377 -27.49 -2.45 -17.36
N LYS A 378 -26.59 -1.48 -17.18
CA LYS A 378 -26.37 -0.40 -18.16
C LYS A 378 -25.47 -0.91 -19.29
N PRO A 379 -25.92 -0.94 -20.55
CA PRO A 379 -25.07 -1.36 -21.67
C PRO A 379 -23.90 -0.38 -21.84
N THR A 380 -22.66 -0.88 -21.89
CA THR A 380 -21.46 -0.04 -21.99
C THR A 380 -20.68 -0.27 -23.27
N GLY A 381 -20.65 -1.50 -23.81
CA GLY A 381 -19.95 -1.81 -25.06
C GLY A 381 -18.45 -1.48 -25.03
N ILE A 382 -17.88 -1.33 -23.85
CA ILE A 382 -16.48 -0.90 -23.67
C ILE A 382 -15.58 -2.09 -24.00
N GLN A 383 -14.79 -1.95 -25.06
CA GLN A 383 -13.72 -2.91 -25.38
C GLN A 383 -12.59 -2.77 -24.37
N HIS A 384 -12.22 -3.88 -23.75
CA HIS A 384 -11.05 -4.00 -22.91
C HIS A 384 -10.08 -5.02 -23.51
N GLY A 385 -9.12 -4.51 -24.28
CA GLY A 385 -8.24 -5.31 -25.13
C GLY A 385 -8.90 -5.71 -26.46
N GLU A 386 -8.34 -6.68 -27.17
CA GLU A 386 -8.81 -7.06 -28.53
C GLU A 386 -9.96 -8.07 -28.52
N SER A 387 -10.08 -8.85 -27.44
CA SER A 387 -10.98 -10.01 -27.40
C SER A 387 -12.10 -9.92 -26.37
N THR A 388 -12.04 -8.95 -25.44
CA THR A 388 -13.01 -8.84 -24.34
C THR A 388 -13.82 -7.56 -24.45
N ILE A 389 -15.13 -7.71 -24.53
CA ILE A 389 -16.09 -6.61 -24.56
C ILE A 389 -16.87 -6.65 -23.25
N PHE A 390 -16.78 -5.60 -22.45
CA PHE A 390 -17.71 -5.40 -21.35
C PHE A 390 -19.07 -5.06 -21.95
N THR A 391 -20.03 -5.97 -21.75
CA THR A 391 -21.38 -5.82 -22.29
C THR A 391 -22.18 -4.84 -21.45
N ASN A 392 -22.20 -5.06 -20.13
CA ASN A 392 -23.01 -4.30 -19.18
C ASN A 392 -22.18 -3.86 -17.96
N GLU A 393 -22.45 -2.66 -17.48
CA GLU A 393 -22.02 -2.14 -16.17
C GLU A 393 -23.17 -2.31 -15.17
N HIS A 394 -22.86 -2.86 -14.00
CA HIS A 394 -23.84 -3.08 -12.93
C HIS A 394 -23.88 -1.85 -12.02
N ILE A 395 -25.01 -1.15 -12.00
CA ILE A 395 -25.22 0.05 -11.18
C ILE A 395 -26.25 -0.27 -10.09
N PRO A 396 -25.87 -0.32 -8.80
CA PRO A 396 -26.82 -0.56 -7.71
C PRO A 396 -27.97 0.46 -7.74
N VAL A 397 -29.20 -0.03 -7.65
CA VAL A 397 -30.42 0.80 -7.74
C VAL A 397 -31.34 0.65 -6.54
N SER A 398 -31.36 -0.52 -5.91
CA SER A 398 -32.11 -0.73 -4.69
C SER A 398 -31.35 -1.57 -3.68
N VAL A 399 -31.70 -1.38 -2.43
CA VAL A 399 -31.28 -2.23 -1.33
C VAL A 399 -32.46 -2.46 -0.41
N SER A 400 -32.76 -3.72 -0.14
CA SER A 400 -33.71 -4.11 0.90
C SER A 400 -32.93 -4.46 2.16
N VAL A 401 -33.39 -3.94 3.30
CA VAL A 401 -32.79 -4.15 4.62
C VAL A 401 -33.88 -4.68 5.54
N ALA A 402 -33.58 -5.74 6.28
CA ALA A 402 -34.48 -6.29 7.29
C ALA A 402 -33.73 -6.49 8.61
N ASP A 403 -34.34 -6.02 9.69
CA ASP A 403 -33.83 -6.10 11.06
C ASP A 403 -34.51 -7.24 11.82
N SER A 404 -33.72 -8.17 12.36
CA SER A 404 -34.23 -9.32 13.11
C SER A 404 -34.93 -8.94 14.42
N LEU A 405 -34.57 -7.82 15.04
CA LEU A 405 -35.06 -7.44 16.36
C LEU A 405 -36.40 -6.70 16.27
N SER A 406 -36.51 -5.75 15.33
CA SER A 406 -37.76 -5.04 15.10
C SER A 406 -38.72 -5.73 14.14
N GLY A 407 -38.22 -6.67 13.32
CA GLY A 407 -38.97 -7.29 12.23
C GLY A 407 -39.32 -6.32 11.08
N ASN A 408 -38.79 -5.10 11.13
CA ASN A 408 -39.03 -4.09 10.11
C ASN A 408 -38.21 -4.38 8.86
N VAL A 409 -38.84 -4.14 7.72
CA VAL A 409 -38.25 -4.31 6.39
C VAL A 409 -38.40 -3.01 5.64
N ARG A 410 -37.30 -2.51 5.08
CA ARG A 410 -37.30 -1.28 4.29
C ARG A 410 -36.45 -1.45 3.03
N CYS A 411 -37.07 -1.20 1.89
CA CYS A 411 -36.38 -1.12 0.61
C CYS A 411 -36.15 0.34 0.22
N PHE A 412 -34.89 0.69 -0.02
CA PHE A 412 -34.49 1.96 -0.59
C PHE A 412 -34.28 1.79 -2.08
N VAL A 413 -34.68 2.79 -2.87
CA VAL A 413 -34.50 2.80 -4.32
C VAL A 413 -34.05 4.20 -4.73
N ASN A 414 -32.83 4.31 -5.24
CA ASN A 414 -32.19 5.56 -5.56
C ASN A 414 -31.39 5.42 -6.87
N ALA A 415 -31.33 6.50 -7.66
CA ALA A 415 -30.61 6.50 -8.94
C ALA A 415 -29.09 6.57 -8.73
N GLU A 416 -28.66 7.25 -7.67
CA GLU A 416 -27.25 7.44 -7.34
C GLU A 416 -26.80 6.43 -6.27
N PRO A 417 -25.81 5.57 -6.55
CA PRO A 417 -25.35 4.54 -5.61
C PRO A 417 -24.87 5.09 -4.26
N ASN A 418 -24.27 6.28 -4.25
CA ASN A 418 -23.78 6.90 -3.02
C ASN A 418 -24.93 7.30 -2.09
N ASP A 419 -26.02 7.81 -2.64
CA ASP A 419 -27.18 8.21 -1.84
C ASP A 419 -27.99 6.98 -1.40
N LEU A 420 -28.04 5.93 -2.23
CA LEU A 420 -28.57 4.62 -1.83
C LEU A 420 -27.86 4.06 -0.59
N LEU A 421 -26.51 4.11 -0.58
CA LEU A 421 -25.72 3.65 0.55
C LEU A 421 -25.93 4.52 1.80
N LYS A 422 -26.03 5.85 1.64
CA LYS A 422 -26.35 6.74 2.77
C LYS A 422 -27.71 6.42 3.35
N ASP A 423 -28.73 6.21 2.53
CA ASP A 423 -30.08 5.86 2.98
C ASP A 423 -30.06 4.53 3.77
N MET A 424 -29.32 3.53 3.28
CA MET A 424 -29.11 2.26 3.97
C MET A 424 -28.43 2.42 5.33
N PHE A 425 -27.29 3.12 5.38
CA PHE A 425 -26.53 3.27 6.61
C PHE A 425 -27.23 4.17 7.62
N ASN A 426 -27.90 5.23 7.19
CA ASN A 426 -28.71 6.06 8.09
C ASN A 426 -29.85 5.25 8.73
N TYR A 427 -30.49 4.36 7.96
CA TYR A 427 -31.52 3.47 8.52
C TYR A 427 -30.95 2.48 9.53
N ILE A 428 -29.78 1.90 9.22
CA ILE A 428 -29.07 1.02 10.15
C ILE A 428 -28.69 1.80 11.41
N GLU A 429 -28.08 2.99 11.29
CA GLU A 429 -27.69 3.86 12.40
C GLU A 429 -28.89 4.37 13.23
N GLU A 430 -30.04 4.66 12.62
CA GLU A 430 -31.27 5.05 13.33
C GLU A 430 -31.94 3.88 14.06
N SER A 431 -31.87 2.67 13.49
CA SER A 431 -32.23 1.42 14.20
C SER A 431 -31.22 1.06 15.30
N ASP A 432 -30.00 1.57 15.18
CA ASP A 432 -28.88 1.26 16.05
C ASP A 432 -28.78 2.23 17.23
N LEU A 433 -28.91 1.66 18.42
CA LEU A 433 -28.52 2.26 19.70
C LEU A 433 -26.96 2.40 19.79
N PHE A 434 -26.29 2.85 18.74
CA PHE A 434 -24.81 2.91 18.61
C PHE A 434 -24.20 4.15 19.26
N ALA A 435 -25.01 5.02 19.85
CA ALA A 435 -24.56 6.15 20.66
C ALA A 435 -23.86 5.76 21.98
N VAL A 436 -23.80 4.47 22.34
CA VAL A 436 -23.34 4.02 23.67
C VAL A 436 -21.88 3.59 23.73
N ILE A 437 -21.17 3.32 22.62
CA ILE A 437 -19.77 2.87 22.71
C ILE A 437 -18.90 3.62 21.70
N GLY A 438 -18.01 4.45 22.25
CA GLY A 438 -17.16 5.32 21.47
C GLY A 438 -15.88 4.68 20.92
N THR A 439 -15.39 5.38 19.91
CA THR A 439 -13.99 5.56 19.46
C THR A 439 -13.32 4.46 18.63
N GLU A 440 -12.94 4.90 17.42
CA GLU A 440 -11.70 4.65 16.69
C GLU A 440 -11.00 3.32 16.95
N ASN A 441 -11.05 2.39 15.98
CA ASN A 441 -9.91 1.61 15.46
C ASN A 441 -10.39 0.55 14.45
N ILE A 442 -9.94 0.66 13.20
CA ILE A 442 -10.24 -0.28 12.11
C ILE A 442 -9.46 -1.59 12.32
N LYS A 443 -10.15 -2.74 12.31
CA LYS A 443 -9.53 -4.07 12.24
C LYS A 443 -10.05 -4.82 11.01
N SER A 444 -9.35 -4.70 9.88
CA SER A 444 -9.58 -5.60 8.76
C SER A 444 -9.06 -7.00 9.09
N VAL A 445 -9.93 -8.01 9.04
CA VAL A 445 -9.52 -9.42 9.08
C VAL A 445 -9.24 -9.86 7.65
N ILE A 446 -7.96 -9.94 7.28
CA ILE A 446 -7.50 -10.32 5.94
C ILE A 446 -7.20 -11.82 5.89
N LYS A 447 -7.75 -12.53 4.91
CA LYS A 447 -7.16 -13.77 4.37
C LYS A 447 -7.06 -13.59 2.85
N ASN A 448 -5.86 -13.79 2.29
CA ASN A 448 -5.62 -13.71 0.85
C ASN A 448 -6.07 -15.05 0.21
N PRO A 449 -6.77 -15.09 -0.95
CA PRO A 449 -7.06 -14.02 -1.90
C PRO A 449 -8.44 -13.34 -1.79
N SER A 450 -9.31 -13.74 -0.86
CA SER A 450 -10.69 -13.21 -0.75
C SER A 450 -11.04 -12.76 0.68
N TYR A 451 -11.73 -11.62 0.79
CA TYR A 451 -12.26 -11.11 2.06
C TYR A 451 -13.29 -12.10 2.62
N MET A 452 -13.05 -12.70 3.80
CA MET A 452 -14.03 -13.59 4.45
C MET A 452 -15.10 -12.80 5.24
N CYS A 453 -14.74 -11.64 5.78
CA CYS A 453 -15.65 -10.71 6.42
C CYS A 453 -15.00 -9.32 6.49
N SER A 454 -15.82 -8.27 6.47
CA SER A 454 -15.40 -6.91 6.79
C SER A 454 -15.86 -6.59 8.20
N ALA A 455 -14.96 -6.16 9.08
CA ALA A 455 -15.27 -5.88 10.48
C ALA A 455 -14.75 -4.50 10.88
N THR A 456 -15.57 -3.74 11.58
CA THR A 456 -15.19 -2.54 12.32
C THR A 456 -15.20 -2.86 13.83
N SER A 457 -15.00 -1.84 14.68
CA SER A 457 -15.19 -1.97 16.13
C SER A 457 -16.62 -2.39 16.49
N ASP A 458 -17.59 -1.97 15.68
CA ASP A 458 -18.99 -1.93 16.06
C ASP A 458 -19.88 -2.77 15.12
N LEU A 459 -19.45 -3.00 13.88
CA LEU A 459 -20.21 -3.73 12.86
C LEU A 459 -19.36 -4.83 12.23
N LYS A 460 -19.99 -5.98 11.95
CA LYS A 460 -19.37 -7.08 11.21
C LYS A 460 -20.24 -7.47 10.03
N MET A 461 -19.76 -7.17 8.82
CA MET A 461 -20.39 -7.62 7.58
C MET A 461 -19.94 -9.05 7.30
N LEU A 462 -20.90 -9.96 7.25
CA LEU A 462 -20.70 -11.39 7.08
C LEU A 462 -21.34 -11.84 5.78
N ASP A 463 -20.72 -12.81 5.12
CA ASP A 463 -21.29 -13.48 3.96
C ASP A 463 -21.80 -14.87 4.38
N ILE A 464 -23.11 -15.08 4.22
CA ILE A 464 -23.79 -16.34 4.56
C ILE A 464 -23.26 -17.52 3.76
N SER A 465 -22.70 -17.29 2.57
CA SER A 465 -22.11 -18.34 1.73
C SER A 465 -21.00 -19.10 2.45
N ASN A 466 -20.32 -18.46 3.41
CA ASN A 466 -19.29 -19.08 4.25
C ASN A 466 -19.87 -20.02 5.33
N TYR A 467 -21.18 -19.98 5.56
CA TYR A 467 -21.90 -20.79 6.56
C TYR A 467 -22.69 -21.94 5.93
N VAL A 468 -22.56 -22.14 4.61
CA VAL A 468 -23.26 -23.18 3.85
C VAL A 468 -22.29 -23.91 2.91
N PRO A 469 -22.62 -25.10 2.43
CA PRO A 469 -21.83 -25.78 1.40
C PRO A 469 -21.71 -24.94 0.13
N ALA A 470 -20.55 -24.98 -0.51
CA ALA A 470 -20.31 -24.29 -1.77
C ALA A 470 -21.34 -24.69 -2.84
N GLY A 471 -21.83 -23.71 -3.61
CA GLY A 471 -22.85 -23.92 -4.65
C GLY A 471 -24.29 -24.03 -4.11
N THR A 472 -24.53 -23.76 -2.83
CA THR A 472 -25.89 -23.65 -2.29
C THR A 472 -26.56 -22.38 -2.82
N SER A 473 -27.66 -22.52 -3.58
CA SER A 473 -28.48 -21.39 -4.00
C SER A 473 -29.34 -20.88 -2.84
N TYR A 474 -29.77 -19.62 -2.92
CA TYR A 474 -30.68 -19.04 -1.92
C TYR A 474 -31.98 -19.83 -1.78
N GLU A 475 -32.58 -20.25 -2.91
CA GLU A 475 -33.78 -21.12 -2.92
C GLU A 475 -33.56 -22.44 -2.15
N LYS A 476 -32.41 -23.09 -2.35
CA LYS A 476 -32.05 -24.32 -1.65
C LYS A 476 -31.77 -24.07 -0.17
N TYR A 477 -31.19 -22.92 0.15
CA TYR A 477 -30.97 -22.51 1.54
C TYR A 477 -32.31 -22.35 2.27
N LEU A 478 -33.26 -21.60 1.69
CA LEU A 478 -34.60 -21.43 2.27
C LEU A 478 -35.31 -22.77 2.44
N SER A 479 -35.34 -23.63 1.42
CA SER A 479 -36.05 -24.92 1.51
C SER A 479 -35.44 -25.86 2.54
N THR A 480 -34.14 -25.76 2.81
CA THR A 480 -33.45 -26.56 3.83
C THR A 480 -33.89 -26.20 5.24
N TYR A 481 -34.10 -24.91 5.53
CA TYR A 481 -34.38 -24.44 6.89
C TYR A 481 -35.85 -24.12 7.15
N LEU A 482 -36.61 -23.73 6.12
CA LEU A 482 -38.02 -23.35 6.24
C LEU A 482 -38.98 -24.34 5.58
N GLY A 483 -38.46 -25.33 4.85
CA GLY A 483 -39.26 -26.23 4.02
C GLY A 483 -39.67 -25.61 2.70
N GLU A 484 -40.32 -26.41 1.85
CA GLU A 484 -40.87 -25.93 0.58
C GLU A 484 -42.20 -25.22 0.79
N CYS A 485 -42.60 -24.40 -0.19
CA CYS A 485 -43.91 -23.77 -0.18
C CYS A 485 -45.04 -24.82 -0.23
N GLU A 486 -45.82 -24.90 0.84
CA GLU A 486 -46.95 -25.82 0.99
C GLU A 486 -48.27 -25.28 0.37
N CYS A 487 -48.25 -24.11 -0.25
CA CYS A 487 -49.45 -23.53 -0.87
C CYS A 487 -49.91 -24.39 -2.06
N ASN A 488 -51.15 -24.90 -1.99
CA ASN A 488 -51.79 -25.66 -3.08
C ASN A 488 -51.82 -24.88 -4.40
N ASP A 489 -52.02 -23.56 -4.34
CA ASP A 489 -51.99 -22.66 -5.50
C ASP A 489 -50.69 -21.84 -5.51
N LYS A 490 -49.70 -22.31 -6.28
CA LYS A 490 -48.42 -21.61 -6.46
C LYS A 490 -48.55 -20.27 -7.21
N ILE A 491 -49.64 -20.05 -7.96
CA ILE A 491 -49.87 -18.81 -8.71
C ILE A 491 -50.33 -17.71 -7.76
N ARG A 492 -51.22 -18.03 -6.81
CA ARG A 492 -51.77 -17.08 -5.84
C ARG A 492 -51.04 -17.09 -4.49
N CYS A 493 -49.84 -17.66 -4.46
CA CYS A 493 -49.05 -17.82 -3.26
C CYS A 493 -48.38 -16.50 -2.82
N VAL A 494 -48.58 -16.12 -1.57
CA VAL A 494 -47.99 -14.93 -0.92
C VAL A 494 -47.10 -15.26 0.29
N CYS A 495 -46.74 -16.54 0.49
CA CYS A 495 -45.96 -16.97 1.66
C CYS A 495 -44.49 -16.54 1.66
N GLY A 496 -44.01 -15.89 0.59
CA GLY A 496 -42.63 -15.41 0.47
C GLY A 496 -41.58 -16.48 0.12
N LEU A 497 -41.88 -17.78 0.27
CA LEU A 497 -40.93 -18.87 -0.04
C LEU A 497 -40.86 -19.24 -1.52
N ALA A 498 -41.83 -18.82 -2.31
CA ALA A 498 -41.86 -19.11 -3.74
C ALA A 498 -41.08 -18.04 -4.53
N LYS A 499 -40.19 -18.47 -5.42
CA LYS A 499 -39.30 -17.62 -6.23
C LYS A 499 -40.01 -16.43 -6.88
N GLY A 500 -39.54 -15.22 -6.63
CA GLY A 500 -40.00 -14.01 -7.34
C GLY A 500 -39.54 -14.01 -8.80
N LEU A 501 -40.15 -13.16 -9.64
CA LEU A 501 -39.69 -12.95 -11.01
C LEU A 501 -39.53 -11.46 -11.27
N PHE A 502 -38.37 -11.08 -11.82
CA PHE A 502 -38.02 -9.70 -12.11
C PHE A 502 -37.43 -9.57 -13.53
N PRO A 503 -37.78 -8.52 -14.31
CA PRO A 503 -37.36 -8.39 -15.71
C PRO A 503 -35.99 -7.68 -15.82
N TYR A 504 -34.92 -8.40 -15.46
CA TYR A 504 -33.55 -7.84 -15.41
C TYR A 504 -33.08 -7.20 -16.72
N GLU A 505 -33.35 -7.84 -17.86
CA GLU A 505 -32.88 -7.39 -19.17
C GLU A 505 -33.69 -6.20 -19.72
N HIS A 506 -34.90 -5.98 -19.18
CA HIS A 506 -35.74 -4.83 -19.53
C HIS A 506 -35.27 -3.54 -18.82
N ILE A 507 -34.69 -3.66 -17.62
CA ILE A 507 -34.34 -2.51 -16.78
C ILE A 507 -32.91 -2.07 -17.07
N LYS A 508 -32.78 -1.23 -18.11
CA LYS A 508 -31.51 -0.68 -18.60
C LYS A 508 -31.21 0.74 -18.12
N SER A 509 -32.19 1.41 -17.51
CA SER A 509 -32.04 2.75 -16.93
C SER A 509 -33.03 2.96 -15.77
N PHE A 510 -32.75 3.94 -14.92
CA PHE A 510 -33.57 4.24 -13.75
C PHE A 510 -35.00 4.67 -14.12
N ASP A 511 -35.15 5.37 -15.25
CA ASP A 511 -36.46 5.85 -15.73
C ASP A 511 -37.45 4.73 -16.05
N VAL A 512 -36.95 3.53 -16.36
CA VAL A 512 -37.77 2.33 -16.63
C VAL A 512 -38.50 1.84 -15.37
N LEU A 513 -38.16 2.34 -14.18
CA LEU A 513 -38.88 2.04 -12.94
C LEU A 513 -40.15 2.90 -12.75
N ASN A 514 -40.30 4.00 -13.50
CA ASN A 514 -41.41 4.95 -13.38
C ASN A 514 -42.73 4.59 -14.11
N PRO A 515 -42.75 3.83 -15.23
CA PRO A 515 -43.97 3.49 -15.95
C PRO A 515 -45.02 2.83 -15.05
N THR A 516 -46.29 3.11 -15.34
CA THR A 516 -47.42 2.66 -14.52
C THR A 516 -48.06 1.35 -14.98
N SER A 517 -47.53 0.74 -16.02
CA SER A 517 -48.01 -0.53 -16.57
C SER A 517 -47.05 -1.66 -16.22
N LEU A 518 -47.61 -2.84 -15.94
CA LEU A 518 -46.82 -4.06 -15.81
C LEU A 518 -46.07 -4.36 -17.13
N PRO A 519 -44.76 -4.68 -17.10
CA PRO A 519 -44.01 -5.07 -18.30
C PRO A 519 -44.65 -6.27 -18.99
N SER A 520 -44.49 -6.35 -20.30
CA SER A 520 -45.07 -7.43 -21.10
C SER A 520 -44.41 -8.77 -20.79
N LYS A 521 -45.06 -9.88 -21.14
CA LYS A 521 -44.52 -11.23 -20.91
C LYS A 521 -43.11 -11.40 -21.51
N SER A 522 -42.86 -10.84 -22.69
CA SER A 522 -41.55 -10.92 -23.36
C SER A 522 -40.44 -10.19 -22.62
N ASP A 523 -40.77 -9.17 -21.83
CA ASP A 523 -39.77 -8.38 -21.07
C ASP A 523 -39.13 -9.17 -19.93
N PHE A 524 -39.71 -10.31 -19.56
CA PHE A 524 -39.20 -11.22 -18.54
C PHE A 524 -38.41 -12.41 -19.10
N ASN A 525 -38.25 -12.49 -20.42
CA ASN A 525 -37.36 -13.49 -21.02
C ASN A 525 -35.91 -13.20 -20.64
N SER A 526 -35.07 -14.23 -20.64
CA SER A 526 -33.63 -14.04 -20.47
C SER A 526 -32.90 -14.53 -21.70
N ASP A 527 -32.30 -13.60 -22.43
CA ASP A 527 -31.39 -13.85 -23.55
C ASP A 527 -30.14 -14.57 -23.05
N PHE A 528 -29.64 -14.22 -21.85
CA PHE A 528 -28.46 -14.85 -21.26
C PHE A 528 -28.64 -16.36 -20.98
N ARG A 529 -29.84 -16.77 -20.58
CA ARG A 529 -30.16 -18.18 -20.32
C ARG A 529 -30.86 -18.86 -21.49
N GLU A 530 -31.14 -18.13 -22.57
CA GLU A 530 -31.97 -18.55 -23.71
C GLU A 530 -33.33 -19.14 -23.26
N THR A 531 -33.97 -18.50 -22.27
CA THR A 531 -35.23 -19.01 -21.68
C THR A 531 -36.41 -18.07 -21.91
N THR A 532 -37.53 -18.64 -22.38
CA THR A 532 -38.83 -17.95 -22.45
C THR A 532 -39.67 -18.29 -21.23
N ILE A 533 -40.33 -17.31 -20.63
CA ILE A 533 -41.14 -17.57 -19.44
C ILE A 533 -42.46 -18.29 -19.76
N GLY A 534 -42.85 -19.22 -18.90
CA GLY A 534 -44.13 -19.94 -19.00
C GLY A 534 -45.34 -19.05 -18.68
N ASN A 535 -46.52 -19.37 -19.25
CA ASN A 535 -47.75 -18.61 -19.01
C ASN A 535 -48.16 -18.59 -17.53
N ALA A 536 -48.00 -19.70 -16.81
CA ALA A 536 -48.34 -19.79 -15.40
C ALA A 536 -47.47 -18.88 -14.51
N VAL A 537 -46.19 -18.70 -14.87
CA VAL A 537 -45.26 -17.84 -14.13
C VAL A 537 -45.60 -16.36 -14.35
N TYR A 538 -45.96 -15.97 -15.57
CA TYR A 538 -46.44 -14.61 -15.84
C TYR A 538 -47.79 -14.33 -15.15
N GLU A 539 -48.68 -15.33 -15.05
CA GLU A 539 -49.94 -15.19 -14.32
C GLU A 539 -49.72 -14.86 -12.84
N ARG A 540 -48.69 -15.44 -12.23
CA ARG A 540 -48.30 -15.11 -10.87
C ARG A 540 -47.87 -13.64 -10.73
N VAL A 541 -47.07 -13.13 -11.66
CA VAL A 541 -46.67 -11.72 -11.67
C VAL A 541 -47.90 -10.81 -11.82
N ARG A 542 -48.85 -11.17 -12.70
CA ARG A 542 -50.13 -10.44 -12.84
C ARG A 542 -50.96 -10.46 -11.57
N PHE A 543 -51.00 -11.59 -10.87
CA PHE A 543 -51.68 -11.71 -9.59
C PHE A 543 -51.02 -10.81 -8.53
N VAL A 544 -49.70 -10.90 -8.35
CA VAL A 544 -48.93 -10.09 -7.38
C VAL A 544 -49.11 -8.59 -7.65
N TRP A 545 -48.99 -8.17 -8.91
CA TRP A 545 -49.19 -6.78 -9.31
C TRP A 545 -50.56 -6.23 -8.89
N LYS A 546 -51.62 -7.03 -9.07
CA LYS A 546 -52.98 -6.67 -8.67
C LYS A 546 -53.20 -6.77 -7.16
N HIS A 547 -52.67 -7.82 -6.52
CA HIS A 547 -52.88 -8.11 -5.11
C HIS A 547 -52.25 -7.07 -4.19
N TYR A 548 -51.04 -6.60 -4.53
CA TYR A 548 -50.35 -5.54 -3.80
C TYR A 548 -50.63 -4.14 -4.35
N GLU A 549 -51.61 -4.00 -5.26
CA GLU A 549 -52.03 -2.71 -5.86
C GLU A 549 -50.85 -1.89 -6.42
N MET A 550 -49.90 -2.55 -7.08
CA MET A 550 -48.69 -1.94 -7.60
C MET A 550 -49.03 -0.91 -8.68
N LYS A 551 -48.44 0.29 -8.56
CA LYS A 551 -48.69 1.40 -9.48
C LYS A 551 -47.54 1.62 -10.44
N LYS A 552 -46.31 1.24 -10.07
CA LYS A 552 -45.09 1.42 -10.85
C LYS A 552 -44.24 0.17 -10.85
N VAL A 553 -43.37 0.03 -11.85
CA VAL A 553 -42.36 -1.04 -11.88
C VAL A 553 -41.44 -0.98 -10.66
N LYS A 554 -41.20 0.22 -10.10
CA LYS A 554 -40.55 0.41 -8.80
C LYS A 554 -41.20 -0.40 -7.66
N ASP A 555 -42.52 -0.51 -7.61
CA ASP A 555 -43.22 -1.24 -6.55
C ASP A 555 -42.99 -2.76 -6.70
N LEU A 556 -42.88 -3.24 -7.94
CA LEU A 556 -42.51 -4.62 -8.24
C LEU A 556 -41.06 -4.92 -7.85
N LEU A 557 -40.13 -3.98 -8.07
CA LEU A 557 -38.73 -4.09 -7.62
C LEU A 557 -38.65 -4.20 -6.10
N ILE A 558 -39.35 -3.31 -5.38
CA ILE A 558 -39.40 -3.32 -3.91
C ILE A 558 -39.93 -4.65 -3.39
N TRP A 559 -41.03 -5.14 -3.97
CA TRP A 559 -41.58 -6.45 -3.59
C TRP A 559 -40.59 -7.58 -3.86
N TYR A 560 -39.96 -7.59 -5.03
CA TYR A 560 -39.01 -8.63 -5.42
C TYR A 560 -37.80 -8.66 -4.47
N ASN A 561 -37.15 -7.53 -4.25
CA ASN A 561 -35.95 -7.43 -3.41
C ASN A 561 -36.26 -7.73 -1.93
N ASN A 562 -37.47 -7.41 -1.45
CA ASN A 562 -37.93 -7.81 -0.11
C ASN A 562 -38.04 -9.35 0.06
N LEU A 563 -38.31 -10.12 -1.00
CA LEU A 563 -38.35 -11.59 -0.92
C LEU A 563 -36.99 -12.21 -0.59
N ASP A 564 -35.89 -11.49 -0.85
CA ASP A 564 -34.54 -11.97 -0.59
C ASP A 564 -34.03 -11.62 0.82
N VAL A 565 -34.79 -10.86 1.61
CA VAL A 565 -34.44 -10.50 3.00
C VAL A 565 -35.42 -11.03 4.05
N VAL A 566 -36.73 -11.05 3.76
CA VAL A 566 -37.74 -11.44 4.77
C VAL A 566 -37.66 -12.92 5.17
N PRO A 567 -37.79 -13.89 4.23
CA PRO A 567 -37.62 -15.29 4.58
C PRO A 567 -36.17 -15.59 4.99
N PHE A 568 -35.21 -14.74 4.63
CA PHE A 568 -33.82 -14.92 5.00
C PHE A 568 -33.58 -14.84 6.51
N ILE A 569 -34.23 -13.89 7.21
CA ILE A 569 -34.17 -13.79 8.67
C ILE A 569 -34.60 -15.11 9.31
N ASN A 570 -35.79 -15.60 8.93
CA ASN A 570 -36.35 -16.83 9.48
C ASN A 570 -35.42 -18.03 9.22
N ALA A 571 -34.83 -18.11 8.03
CA ALA A 571 -33.90 -19.19 7.70
C ALA A 571 -32.60 -19.11 8.52
N ILE A 572 -32.06 -17.90 8.76
CA ILE A 572 -30.92 -17.69 9.66
C ILE A 572 -31.27 -18.11 11.09
N GLU A 573 -32.42 -17.70 11.62
CA GLU A 573 -32.86 -18.08 12.97
C GLU A 573 -32.95 -19.61 13.10
N ALA A 574 -33.58 -20.28 12.15
CA ALA A 574 -33.65 -21.74 12.11
C ALA A 574 -32.26 -22.40 12.01
N GLN A 575 -31.34 -21.84 11.22
CA GLN A 575 -29.95 -22.32 11.16
C GLN A 575 -29.23 -22.14 12.50
N ARG A 576 -29.44 -21.01 13.18
CA ARG A 576 -28.80 -20.71 14.48
C ARG A 576 -29.21 -21.68 15.57
N GLU A 577 -30.48 -22.12 15.59
CA GLU A 577 -30.97 -23.11 16.55
C GLU A 577 -30.20 -24.44 16.52
N LEU A 578 -29.60 -24.81 15.37
CA LEU A 578 -28.72 -25.98 15.28
C LEU A 578 -27.49 -25.83 16.17
N PHE A 579 -26.87 -24.65 16.19
CA PHE A 579 -25.63 -24.38 16.91
C PHE A 579 -25.88 -24.05 18.39
N LYS A 580 -27.03 -23.46 18.72
CA LYS A 580 -27.45 -23.23 20.12
C LYS A 580 -27.50 -24.53 20.93
N ARG A 581 -27.78 -25.68 20.29
CA ARG A 581 -27.72 -27.02 20.93
C ARG A 581 -26.33 -27.38 21.47
N PHE A 582 -25.29 -26.78 20.92
CA PHE A 582 -23.89 -26.94 21.36
C PHE A 582 -23.42 -25.79 22.26
N ASP A 583 -24.34 -24.94 22.74
CA ASP A 583 -24.01 -23.71 23.46
C ASP A 583 -23.09 -22.81 22.61
N LEU A 584 -23.40 -22.63 21.31
CA LEU A 584 -22.64 -21.80 20.38
C LEU A 584 -23.57 -20.83 19.64
N ASP A 585 -23.09 -19.61 19.41
CA ASP A 585 -23.74 -18.62 18.57
C ASP A 585 -23.04 -18.53 17.21
N MET A 586 -23.80 -18.72 16.13
CA MET A 586 -23.27 -18.87 14.78
C MET A 586 -22.31 -17.74 14.35
N PHE A 587 -22.73 -16.48 14.48
CA PHE A 587 -21.96 -15.33 13.98
C PHE A 587 -20.88 -14.81 14.94
N PRO A 588 -21.12 -14.74 16.26
CA PRO A 588 -20.11 -14.28 17.23
C PRO A 588 -18.97 -15.29 17.41
N ASP A 589 -19.23 -16.59 17.33
CA ASP A 589 -18.20 -17.58 17.64
C ASP A 589 -17.15 -17.72 16.52
N ARG A 590 -17.58 -17.71 15.24
CA ARG A 590 -16.74 -17.93 14.05
C ARG A 590 -17.35 -17.27 12.81
N VAL A 591 -16.52 -17.07 11.78
CA VAL A 591 -16.92 -16.41 10.52
C VAL A 591 -17.29 -17.38 9.40
N SER A 592 -17.33 -18.69 9.68
CA SER A 592 -17.59 -19.73 8.69
C SER A 592 -18.05 -21.03 9.33
N LEU A 593 -18.80 -21.84 8.56
CA LEU A 593 -19.27 -23.16 8.98
C LEU A 593 -18.12 -24.08 9.41
N PRO A 594 -17.00 -24.24 8.67
CA PRO A 594 -15.88 -25.06 9.13
C PRO A 594 -15.33 -24.61 10.48
N GLY A 595 -15.28 -23.29 10.74
CA GLY A 595 -14.83 -22.77 12.01
C GLY A 595 -15.77 -23.14 13.17
N ILE A 596 -17.09 -23.04 12.96
CA ILE A 596 -18.07 -23.41 13.99
C ILE A 596 -18.03 -24.92 14.23
N SER A 597 -18.00 -25.71 13.16
CA SER A 597 -17.89 -27.16 13.24
C SER A 597 -16.63 -27.61 13.97
N GLU A 598 -15.51 -26.89 13.81
CA GLU A 598 -14.29 -27.12 14.58
C GLU A 598 -14.53 -26.92 16.10
N LYS A 599 -15.26 -25.87 16.52
CA LYS A 599 -15.63 -25.69 17.93
C LYS A 599 -16.50 -26.83 18.46
N VAL A 600 -17.50 -27.24 17.68
CA VAL A 600 -18.38 -28.36 18.02
C VAL A 600 -17.55 -29.64 18.21
N MET A 601 -16.66 -29.95 17.27
CA MET A 601 -15.75 -31.09 17.35
C MET A 601 -14.91 -31.05 18.64
N TYR A 602 -14.36 -29.89 19.01
CA TYR A 602 -13.60 -29.76 20.25
C TYR A 602 -14.45 -29.99 21.50
N GLN A 603 -15.72 -29.58 21.51
CA GLN A 603 -16.65 -29.78 22.62
C GLN A 603 -17.21 -31.21 22.71
N THR A 604 -17.27 -31.96 21.61
CA THR A 604 -17.86 -33.31 21.62
C THR A 604 -16.81 -34.41 21.77
N CYS A 605 -15.70 -34.32 21.06
CA CYS A 605 -14.71 -35.40 20.97
C CYS A 605 -13.70 -35.42 22.11
N PHE A 606 -13.57 -34.34 22.89
CA PHE A 606 -12.47 -34.17 23.85
C PHE A 606 -12.91 -33.89 25.29
N ASN A 607 -14.14 -34.29 25.65
CA ASN A 607 -14.69 -34.09 27.00
C ASN A 607 -13.95 -34.84 28.12
N GLU A 608 -13.22 -35.91 27.79
CA GLU A 608 -12.50 -36.76 28.76
C GLU A 608 -11.04 -36.33 28.98
N LEU A 609 -10.54 -35.31 28.27
CA LEU A 609 -9.16 -34.86 28.41
C LEU A 609 -8.96 -34.04 29.69
N GLN A 610 -7.80 -34.20 30.33
CA GLN A 610 -7.47 -33.48 31.56
C GLN A 610 -7.29 -31.98 31.30
N HIS A 611 -7.79 -31.15 32.20
CA HIS A 611 -7.58 -29.71 32.14
C HIS A 611 -6.10 -29.35 32.35
N PRO A 612 -5.55 -28.38 31.60
CA PRO A 612 -4.21 -27.90 31.85
C PRO A 612 -4.10 -27.32 33.26
N SER A 613 -3.06 -27.74 33.98
CA SER A 613 -2.69 -27.14 35.25
C SER A 613 -2.47 -25.63 35.06
N LYS A 614 -3.03 -24.82 35.96
CA LYS A 614 -2.76 -23.37 36.02
C LYS A 614 -1.34 -23.06 36.51
N VAL A 615 -0.58 -24.07 36.92
CA VAL A 615 0.82 -23.92 37.31
C VAL A 615 1.64 -23.64 36.05
N PRO A 616 2.44 -22.55 36.01
CA PRO A 616 3.33 -22.27 34.89
C PRO A 616 4.20 -23.49 34.58
N ALA A 617 4.22 -23.92 33.31
CA ALA A 617 5.10 -25.00 32.89
C ALA A 617 6.56 -24.62 33.18
N LYS A 618 7.37 -25.59 33.63
CA LYS A 618 8.82 -25.37 33.73
C LYS A 618 9.34 -24.97 32.35
N ALA A 619 10.01 -23.82 32.27
CA ALA A 619 10.57 -23.32 31.02
C ALA A 619 11.39 -24.42 30.34
N PHE A 620 11.02 -24.73 29.09
CA PHE A 620 11.74 -25.71 28.29
C PHE A 620 13.17 -25.21 28.08
N ARG A 621 14.14 -25.88 28.69
CA ARG A 621 15.56 -25.64 28.43
C ARG A 621 16.00 -26.58 27.32
N PHE A 622 16.37 -26.02 26.16
CA PHE A 622 16.99 -26.81 25.09
C PHE A 622 18.17 -27.58 25.65
N SER A 623 18.23 -28.89 25.39
CA SER A 623 19.43 -29.66 25.71
C SER A 623 20.61 -29.09 24.91
N ALA A 624 21.78 -28.98 25.54
CA ALA A 624 22.99 -28.47 24.88
C ALA A 624 23.27 -29.20 23.55
N LYS A 625 22.96 -30.51 23.52
CA LYS A 625 23.08 -31.38 22.35
C LYS A 625 22.15 -30.99 21.18
N ARG A 626 20.93 -30.55 21.47
CA ARG A 626 19.97 -30.10 20.43
C ARG A 626 20.32 -28.71 19.92
N MET A 627 20.78 -27.83 20.82
CA MET A 627 21.32 -26.52 20.45
C MET A 627 22.58 -26.63 19.57
N SER A 628 23.48 -27.57 19.88
CA SER A 628 24.62 -27.85 19.00
C SER A 628 24.19 -28.45 17.67
N GLY A 629 23.11 -29.24 17.64
CA GLY A 629 22.51 -29.76 16.41
C GLY A 629 22.00 -28.66 15.49
N TYR A 630 21.26 -27.67 16.02
CA TYR A 630 20.83 -26.51 15.23
C TYR A 630 22.01 -25.69 14.72
N LYS A 631 23.06 -25.49 15.54
CA LYS A 631 24.28 -24.82 15.09
C LYS A 631 24.98 -25.60 13.97
N HIS A 632 24.98 -26.93 14.01
CA HIS A 632 25.54 -27.77 12.94
C HIS A 632 24.68 -27.68 11.69
N GLN A 633 23.35 -27.73 11.82
CA GLN A 633 22.43 -27.53 10.70
C GLN A 633 22.59 -26.16 10.05
N ASP A 634 22.75 -25.09 10.81
CA ASP A 634 23.01 -23.75 10.27
C ASP A 634 24.34 -23.67 9.50
N VAL A 635 25.35 -24.43 9.94
CA VAL A 635 26.65 -24.53 9.25
C VAL A 635 26.53 -25.36 7.96
N ASP A 636 25.81 -26.49 8.02
CA ASP A 636 25.62 -27.42 6.90
C ASP A 636 24.66 -26.87 5.83
N ALA A 637 23.68 -26.07 6.24
CA ALA A 637 22.66 -25.50 5.36
C ALA A 637 23.19 -24.44 4.39
N LYS A 638 24.51 -24.13 4.40
CA LYS A 638 25.20 -23.14 3.55
C LYS A 638 24.25 -22.00 3.18
N PRO A 639 24.04 -21.02 4.07
CA PRO A 639 23.12 -19.94 3.79
C PRO A 639 23.49 -19.33 2.43
N TYR A 640 22.55 -19.33 1.49
CA TYR A 640 22.64 -18.50 0.29
C TYR A 640 22.86 -17.06 0.79
N SER A 641 24.11 -16.63 0.81
CA SER A 641 24.51 -15.34 1.34
C SER A 641 24.12 -14.28 0.32
N ARG A 642 22.87 -13.80 0.39
CA ARG A 642 22.50 -12.53 -0.24
C ARG A 642 22.80 -11.32 0.63
N TYR A 643 23.13 -11.47 1.91
CA TYR A 643 23.55 -10.34 2.75
C TYR A 643 24.58 -10.77 3.80
N GLY A 644 25.82 -10.31 3.60
CA GLY A 644 26.94 -10.55 4.50
C GLY A 644 26.83 -9.73 5.79
N PHE A 645 26.47 -10.42 6.88
CA PHE A 645 26.80 -10.05 8.24
C PHE A 645 27.58 -11.20 8.89
N SER A 646 28.91 -11.11 8.90
CA SER A 646 29.73 -11.86 9.84
C SER A 646 29.72 -11.12 11.18
N ARG A 647 29.15 -11.74 12.21
CA ARG A 647 29.50 -11.42 13.60
C ARG A 647 30.69 -12.30 13.95
N SER A 648 31.88 -11.73 13.99
CA SER A 648 33.03 -12.36 14.64
C SER A 648 32.85 -12.23 16.15
N SER A 649 32.90 -13.38 16.82
CA SER A 649 32.95 -13.56 18.26
C SER A 649 34.24 -13.00 18.88
N GLN A 650 34.08 -12.16 19.90
CA GLN A 650 34.87 -12.19 21.13
C GLN A 650 33.90 -12.03 22.30
#